data_AF-A0A2A2R4K7-F1
#
_entry.id   AF-A0A2A2R4K7-F1
#
_cell.length_a   1.000
_cell.length_b   1.000
_cell.length_c   1.000
_cell.angle_alpha   90.00
_cell.angle_beta   90.00
_cell.angle_gamma   90.00
#
_symmetry.space_group_name_H-M   'P 1'
#
loop_
_entity.id
_entity.type
_entity.pdbx_description
1 polymer ?
#
loop_
_entity_poly.entity_id
_entity_poly.type
_entity_poly.pdbx_seq_one_letter_code
_entity_poly.pdbx_strand_id
1 'polypeptide(L)'
;MAAFFPIYMSQKIRRFFACSIASLFLGLALFPCRAQEAVSIRNFSFEEGVEGWNLDKDAGRSRVISEAACVGRMGLRIAEPGGKPGAVVVSSFFDIKPGLGYRLTFQSRAIDGRLGCGFYLRYYDAAGRVLNHIPYPYDVDIVVPNMDAEKGWTTYTLDSLPSEGAVRGSIQIATWGSRITLDVDDIRLSSYTPVVAAPWLSTYKLTPADKDRLTAADVVGPDGLVYPDWSRSGVPGGIPHVKAVVGPQAFAALRGADISGALEEAVRMTAAAGGGAIQIPEGTFYLDRTVLIADSHIVLRGEGMDKTRIIFRDRIPYGTLRLFNWAGTGKEFGPGAAAEVQANPKDLASLQLASEGKVLAKQNRKMHWGNTYQIRVEGLTLLQKLGVGAHVLEATAIYADGKQFVQKFPILVSDTAVEAPAATFNAAIIFAGKGRDNEQKRLAQDGKRGDRKIVFVTNPGWSVGDRIRLIGPTTERWNKIIGNRVAWGVFRSGIYEITAVNGAEITLNQPLRIEFPQVDGSYAERIFLNTGCGIESLTLEQQIVTKNPSGQKDAMSGWYAIEDLWTNGVTFSFQLGSWMRNVRIVNSGRNPVYLPNTKFCEVRDCEFDDALFKGGGGTAYVGFETAFDCLMDSVVTKKMRHAPDIQWAASGNVVRNSKFYNSDAQFHAGWAHENLLEGNLIIAGDDDIENGGYGHGIFASGPSSTEHGPEGPRNVIYNNDVVAPHDGIHMEGGNENWLILYNRIRSGDGYSIYCREKSFDHVIQGNVFVGERSKTPMVYFGAPNCTGVELIGNKFYGASAKLIGFNGGVGKALERNNELLSLNEAAKAAVPKPPVESIYLWQKARTKAPQ
;
A
#
# COMPACT_ATOMS: atom_id res chain seq x y z
N MET A 1 17.75 3.42 33.01
CA MET A 1 18.33 3.83 34.32
C MET A 1 19.70 3.18 34.46
N ALA A 2 20.66 3.93 34.98
CA ALA A 2 22.10 3.72 34.90
C ALA A 2 22.67 2.70 35.91
N ALA A 3 23.82 2.10 35.58
CA ALA A 3 24.88 1.72 36.53
C ALA A 3 26.23 1.47 35.82
N PHE A 4 27.31 1.83 36.51
CA PHE A 4 28.71 2.03 36.10
C PHE A 4 29.63 0.77 36.22
N PHE A 5 30.68 0.69 35.36
CA PHE A 5 32.12 0.26 35.48
C PHE A 5 32.59 -0.88 36.47
N PRO A 6 33.76 -1.58 36.28
CA PRO A 6 35.00 -1.10 35.64
C PRO A 6 35.92 -2.06 34.82
N ILE A 7 36.74 -1.43 33.97
CA ILE A 7 38.18 -1.60 33.64
C ILE A 7 38.90 -2.89 34.11
N TYR A 8 39.55 -3.58 33.16
CA TYR A 8 40.94 -4.07 33.33
C TYR A 8 41.71 -3.99 32.01
N MET A 9 42.91 -3.41 32.07
CA MET A 9 43.84 -3.19 30.97
C MET A 9 45.17 -3.89 31.33
N SER A 10 45.71 -4.73 30.45
CA SER A 10 47.16 -5.05 30.36
C SER A 10 47.40 -5.64 28.97
N GLN A 11 47.96 -4.91 28.01
CA GLN A 11 49.39 -4.69 27.67
C GLN A 11 50.21 -5.94 27.30
N LYS A 12 50.79 -5.88 26.09
CA LYS A 12 51.79 -6.75 25.42
C LYS A 12 51.14 -7.95 24.71
N ILE A 13 51.05 -7.97 23.39
CA ILE A 13 52.18 -8.18 22.46
C ILE A 13 52.05 -7.28 21.22
N ARG A 14 53.10 -6.47 20.99
CA ARG A 14 53.36 -5.75 19.73
C ARG A 14 54.29 -6.59 18.86
N ARG A 15 54.16 -6.37 17.54
CA ARG A 15 55.06 -6.71 16.42
C ARG A 15 54.74 -8.04 15.74
N PHE A 16 53.91 -7.97 14.70
CA PHE A 16 54.30 -8.21 13.30
C PHE A 16 53.07 -7.93 12.45
N PHE A 17 53.08 -6.86 11.67
CA PHE A 17 52.37 -6.67 10.39
C PHE A 17 52.45 -5.18 10.03
N ALA A 18 53.56 -4.80 9.41
CA ALA A 18 53.69 -3.59 8.61
C ALA A 18 53.39 -4.00 7.17
N CYS A 19 52.17 -3.74 6.71
CA CYS A 19 51.73 -3.62 5.31
C CYS A 19 50.20 -3.65 5.32
N SER A 20 49.56 -2.47 5.37
CA SER A 20 48.18 -2.14 4.91
C SER A 20 47.62 -0.95 5.71
N ILE A 21 48.24 0.22 5.58
CA ILE A 21 47.61 1.51 5.94
C ILE A 21 47.74 2.40 4.71
N ALA A 22 46.93 2.11 3.69
CA ALA A 22 46.76 2.94 2.50
C ALA A 22 45.45 2.60 1.77
N SER A 23 44.32 2.46 2.47
CA SER A 23 42.99 2.34 1.83
C SER A 23 41.79 2.74 2.71
N LEU A 24 41.99 3.40 3.86
CA LEU A 24 40.89 3.73 4.79
C LEU A 24 40.78 5.23 5.09
N PHE A 25 40.93 6.07 4.06
CA PHE A 25 40.54 7.49 4.12
C PHE A 25 40.19 7.98 2.70
N LEU A 26 39.06 7.53 2.15
CA LEU A 26 38.35 8.26 1.10
C LEU A 26 36.89 7.80 1.12
N GLY A 27 35.98 8.69 1.52
CA GLY A 27 34.54 8.38 1.55
C GLY A 27 33.71 9.10 2.62
N LEU A 28 34.28 9.97 3.45
CA LEU A 28 33.50 11.06 4.04
C LEU A 28 33.40 12.14 2.96
N ALA A 29 32.39 12.02 2.10
CA ALA A 29 31.95 13.15 1.30
C ALA A 29 31.50 14.23 2.29
N LEU A 30 32.40 15.18 2.56
CA LEU A 30 32.04 16.49 3.05
C LEU A 30 31.06 17.06 2.02
N PHE A 31 29.77 16.92 2.27
CA PHE A 31 28.77 17.69 1.53
C PHE A 31 29.17 19.16 1.71
N PRO A 32 29.39 19.93 0.63
CA PRO A 32 29.63 21.35 0.78
C PRO A 32 28.43 21.92 1.53
N CYS A 33 28.70 22.57 2.68
CA CYS A 33 27.73 23.42 3.34
C CYS A 33 27.36 24.50 2.31
N ARG A 34 26.20 24.33 1.67
CA ARG A 34 25.75 25.21 0.58
C ARG A 34 25.38 26.57 1.17
N ALA A 35 25.69 27.63 0.43
CA ALA A 35 25.33 29.00 0.81
C ALA A 35 23.81 29.12 0.90
N GLN A 36 23.29 29.27 2.12
CA GLN A 36 21.97 29.80 2.38
C GLN A 36 22.11 31.31 2.54
N GLU A 37 21.41 32.08 1.73
CA GLU A 37 21.39 33.54 1.87
C GLU A 37 20.14 33.92 2.65
N ALA A 38 20.32 34.67 3.74
CA ALA A 38 19.21 35.26 4.48
C ALA A 38 18.39 36.15 3.55
N VAL A 39 17.07 35.97 3.55
CA VAL A 39 16.14 36.81 2.80
C VAL A 39 15.57 37.83 3.78
N SER A 40 15.78 39.11 3.50
CA SER A 40 15.30 40.18 4.37
C SER A 40 13.78 40.28 4.30
N ILE A 41 13.11 40.05 5.42
CA ILE A 41 11.70 40.38 5.64
C ILE A 41 11.65 41.44 6.74
N ARG A 42 10.83 42.47 6.55
CA ARG A 42 10.65 43.52 7.54
C ARG A 42 10.01 42.96 8.81
N ASN A 43 10.59 43.26 9.97
CA ASN A 43 10.06 42.92 11.30
C ASN A 43 9.62 41.44 11.44
N PHE A 44 10.50 40.51 11.05
CA PHE A 44 10.21 39.08 11.14
C PHE A 44 10.09 38.57 12.59
N SER A 45 10.69 39.27 13.56
CA SER A 45 10.71 38.91 14.98
C SER A 45 9.59 39.56 15.81
N PHE A 46 8.71 40.35 15.19
CA PHE A 46 7.65 41.10 15.86
C PHE A 46 8.12 42.14 16.92
N GLU A 47 9.42 42.45 16.98
CA GLU A 47 9.97 43.44 17.93
C GLU A 47 9.50 44.87 17.65
N GLU A 48 9.08 45.16 16.41
CA GLU A 48 8.47 46.43 16.00
C GLU A 48 6.92 46.32 15.97
N GLY A 49 6.34 45.39 16.74
CA GLY A 49 4.90 45.15 16.78
C GLY A 49 4.40 44.49 15.49
N VAL A 50 3.32 45.01 14.91
CA VAL A 50 2.72 44.50 13.66
C VAL A 50 3.29 45.14 12.40
N GLU A 51 4.27 46.06 12.51
CA GLU A 51 4.86 46.69 11.33
C GLU A 51 5.42 45.64 10.37
N GLY A 52 5.21 45.79 9.06
CA GLY A 52 5.60 44.76 8.09
C GLY A 52 4.67 43.54 8.00
N TRP A 53 3.59 43.49 8.79
CA TRP A 53 2.55 42.46 8.74
C TRP A 53 1.17 43.10 8.52
N ASN A 54 0.35 42.48 7.66
CA ASN A 54 -1.03 42.86 7.38
C ASN A 54 -1.98 41.92 8.14
N LEU A 55 -2.86 42.52 8.95
CA LEU A 55 -3.87 41.84 9.76
C LEU A 55 -5.30 42.25 9.36
N ASP A 56 -5.51 42.83 8.18
CA ASP A 56 -6.81 43.41 7.76
C ASP A 56 -7.94 42.37 7.74
N LYS A 57 -7.60 41.10 7.50
CA LYS A 57 -8.56 39.97 7.43
C LYS A 57 -8.60 39.12 8.71
N ASP A 58 -7.91 39.55 9.76
CA ASP A 58 -7.72 38.78 10.98
C ASP A 58 -8.91 38.88 11.95
N ALA A 59 -9.70 39.97 11.87
CA ALA A 59 -10.78 40.32 12.78
C ALA A 59 -10.36 40.43 14.27
N GLY A 60 -9.11 40.84 14.53
CA GLY A 60 -8.61 41.14 15.88
C GLY A 60 -8.25 39.92 16.73
N ARG A 61 -8.05 38.78 16.08
CA ARG A 61 -7.70 37.48 16.69
C ARG A 61 -6.21 37.37 17.00
N SER A 62 -5.38 38.14 16.32
CA SER A 62 -3.92 38.12 16.41
C SER A 62 -3.40 39.36 17.12
N ARG A 63 -2.44 39.17 18.03
CA ARG A 63 -1.83 40.25 18.82
C ARG A 63 -0.35 39.98 19.04
N VAL A 64 0.46 41.02 18.94
CA VAL A 64 1.88 40.94 19.31
C VAL A 64 2.01 41.28 20.80
N ILE A 65 2.49 40.34 21.60
CA ILE A 65 2.57 40.43 23.06
C ILE A 65 3.86 39.80 23.58
N SER A 66 4.28 40.17 24.80
CA SER A 66 5.52 39.67 25.38
C SER A 66 5.43 38.22 25.84
N GLU A 67 4.25 37.75 26.24
CA GLU A 67 4.04 36.36 26.66
C GLU A 67 4.24 35.37 25.50
N ALA A 68 4.10 35.84 24.26
CA ALA A 68 4.29 35.05 23.05
C ALA A 68 5.73 35.09 22.51
N ALA A 69 6.68 35.69 23.23
CA ALA A 69 8.08 35.70 22.84
C ALA A 69 8.76 34.33 23.13
N CYS A 70 9.43 33.77 22.14
CA CYS A 70 10.37 32.66 22.26
C CYS A 70 11.81 33.17 22.33
N VAL A 71 12.12 34.20 21.55
CA VAL A 71 13.38 34.94 21.51
C VAL A 71 13.07 36.44 21.56
N GLY A 72 13.97 37.26 22.10
CA GLY A 72 13.69 38.70 22.20
C GLY A 72 12.61 39.03 23.24
N ARG A 73 11.78 40.04 22.96
CA ARG A 73 10.79 40.63 23.87
C ARG A 73 9.36 40.44 23.42
N MET A 74 9.10 40.25 22.13
CA MET A 74 7.76 40.21 21.55
C MET A 74 7.58 38.97 20.66
N GLY A 75 6.36 38.46 20.60
CA GLY A 75 5.97 37.43 19.62
C GLY A 75 4.49 37.52 19.29
N LEU A 76 4.03 36.75 18.31
CA LEU A 76 2.65 36.78 17.83
C LEU A 76 1.82 35.72 18.54
N ARG A 77 0.75 36.14 19.23
CA ARG A 77 -0.33 35.26 19.70
C ARG A 77 -1.51 35.32 18.76
N ILE A 78 -2.02 34.16 18.35
CA ILE A 78 -3.26 34.03 17.58
C ILE A 78 -4.28 33.30 18.45
N ALA A 79 -5.42 33.92 18.71
CA ALA A 79 -6.53 33.38 19.48
C ALA A 79 -7.79 33.28 18.61
N GLU A 80 -8.02 32.11 18.02
CA GLU A 80 -9.18 31.77 17.20
C GLU A 80 -10.26 31.10 18.08
N PRO A 81 -11.44 31.72 18.28
CA PRO A 81 -12.54 31.10 19.01
C PRO A 81 -13.25 29.98 18.22
N GLY A 82 -12.99 29.84 16.92
CA GLY A 82 -13.61 28.85 16.02
C GLY A 82 -14.66 29.47 15.08
N GLY A 83 -14.92 28.81 13.96
CA GLY A 83 -15.85 29.28 12.91
C GLY A 83 -15.16 29.62 11.59
N LYS A 84 -15.90 30.21 10.65
CA LYS A 84 -15.38 30.70 9.35
C LYS A 84 -15.74 32.18 9.17
N PRO A 85 -14.87 33.00 8.56
CA PRO A 85 -13.46 32.72 8.22
C PRO A 85 -12.56 32.81 9.47
N GLY A 86 -11.42 32.09 9.45
CA GLY A 86 -10.43 32.17 10.53
C GLY A 86 -9.51 33.39 10.42
N ALA A 87 -8.59 33.53 11.38
CA ALA A 87 -7.49 34.50 11.41
C ALA A 87 -6.60 34.40 10.16
N VAL A 88 -6.14 35.54 9.64
CA VAL A 88 -5.18 35.60 8.52
C VAL A 88 -4.20 36.75 8.77
N VAL A 89 -2.92 36.42 8.87
CA VAL A 89 -1.80 37.34 9.06
C VAL A 89 -0.83 37.17 7.89
N VAL A 90 -0.45 38.25 7.20
CA VAL A 90 0.40 38.18 5.99
C VAL A 90 1.60 39.10 6.11
N SER A 91 2.81 38.62 5.82
CA SER A 91 4.02 39.45 5.82
C SER A 91 4.06 40.43 4.64
N SER A 92 4.97 41.39 4.72
CA SER A 92 5.42 42.16 3.55
C SER A 92 6.00 41.23 2.48
N PHE A 93 5.94 41.69 1.22
CA PHE A 93 6.51 40.93 0.12
C PHE A 93 8.04 40.90 0.19
N PHE A 94 8.61 39.77 -0.24
CA PHE A 94 10.03 39.62 -0.55
C PHE A 94 10.21 39.26 -2.02
N ASP A 95 11.35 39.60 -2.60
CA ASP A 95 11.63 39.35 -4.01
C ASP A 95 11.97 37.87 -4.28
N ILE A 96 11.44 37.37 -5.40
CA ILE A 96 11.73 36.03 -5.88
C ILE A 96 12.86 36.06 -6.89
N LYS A 97 13.92 35.30 -6.62
CA LYS A 97 15.01 35.04 -7.56
C LYS A 97 14.70 33.74 -8.31
N PRO A 98 14.61 33.76 -9.65
CA PRO A 98 14.38 32.55 -10.44
C PRO A 98 15.40 31.44 -10.12
N GLY A 99 14.91 30.20 -10.01
CA GLY A 99 15.73 29.01 -9.77
C GLY A 99 16.19 28.80 -8.32
N LEU A 100 15.84 29.68 -7.38
CA LEU A 100 16.07 29.47 -5.95
C LEU A 100 14.81 28.93 -5.25
N GLY A 101 15.02 28.04 -4.28
CA GLY A 101 14.02 27.67 -3.29
C GLY A 101 14.11 28.55 -2.05
N TYR A 102 13.05 28.54 -1.25
CA TYR A 102 12.91 29.34 -0.05
C TYR A 102 12.58 28.44 1.14
N ARG A 103 13.31 28.63 2.24
CA ARG A 103 13.13 27.93 3.50
C ARG A 103 12.63 28.89 4.57
N LEU A 104 11.41 28.64 5.03
CA LEU A 104 10.81 29.29 6.18
C LEU A 104 11.07 28.42 7.42
N THR A 105 11.68 29.01 8.46
CA THR A 105 11.82 28.40 9.79
C THR A 105 11.12 29.29 10.81
N PHE A 106 10.45 28.71 11.79
CA PHE A 106 9.81 29.47 12.87
C PHE A 106 9.64 28.61 14.12
N GLN A 107 9.47 29.25 15.27
CA GLN A 107 9.07 28.62 16.52
C GLN A 107 7.55 28.76 16.71
N SER A 108 6.89 27.70 17.16
CA SER A 108 5.50 27.79 17.59
C SER A 108 5.22 26.87 18.77
N ARG A 109 4.31 27.30 19.65
CA ARG A 109 3.73 26.47 20.72
C ARG A 109 2.21 26.62 20.74
N ALA A 110 1.52 25.52 20.97
CA ALA A 110 0.08 25.55 21.26
C ALA A 110 -0.15 25.90 22.74
N ILE A 111 -1.16 26.74 22.99
CA ILE A 111 -1.59 27.12 24.34
C ILE A 111 -2.90 26.41 24.69
N ASP A 112 -3.86 26.38 23.76
CA ASP A 112 -5.19 25.77 23.95
C ASP A 112 -5.82 25.42 22.59
N GLY A 113 -6.73 24.44 22.55
CA GLY A 113 -7.53 24.09 21.38
C GLY A 113 -7.00 22.93 20.51
N ARG A 114 -7.61 22.73 19.33
CA ARG A 114 -7.32 21.61 18.41
C ARG A 114 -6.84 22.14 17.04
N LEU A 115 -6.23 21.26 16.25
CA LEU A 115 -5.64 21.54 14.92
C LEU A 115 -6.49 22.48 14.05
N GLY A 116 -5.84 23.50 13.48
CA GLY A 116 -6.49 24.48 12.61
C GLY A 116 -5.67 25.72 12.30
N CYS A 117 -4.33 25.63 12.16
CA CYS A 117 -3.46 26.76 11.79
C CYS A 117 -2.37 26.31 10.82
N GLY A 118 -2.07 27.13 9.81
CA GLY A 118 -1.11 26.82 8.75
C GLY A 118 -0.22 28.00 8.41
N PHE A 119 1.04 27.68 8.12
CA PHE A 119 2.07 28.61 7.70
C PHE A 119 2.38 28.37 6.23
N TYR A 120 2.20 29.39 5.42
CA TYR A 120 2.28 29.33 3.97
C TYR A 120 3.41 30.20 3.46
N LEU A 121 4.13 29.73 2.44
CA LEU A 121 4.84 30.60 1.52
C LEU A 121 3.94 30.82 0.31
N ARG A 122 3.50 32.05 0.07
CA ARG A 122 2.64 32.41 -1.08
C ARG A 122 3.49 33.09 -2.14
N TYR A 123 3.32 32.69 -3.40
CA TYR A 123 4.04 33.27 -4.53
C TYR A 123 3.09 34.00 -5.47
N TYR A 124 3.54 35.14 -5.97
CA TYR A 124 2.73 36.07 -6.74
C TYR A 124 3.39 36.34 -8.09
N ASP A 125 2.58 36.38 -9.13
CA ASP A 125 3.01 36.88 -10.44
C ASP A 125 3.11 38.41 -10.45
N ALA A 126 3.55 38.97 -11.58
CA ALA A 126 3.68 40.41 -11.76
C ALA A 126 2.34 41.17 -11.67
N ALA A 127 1.21 40.49 -11.89
CA ALA A 127 -0.13 41.04 -11.75
C ALA A 127 -0.68 40.93 -10.31
N GLY A 128 0.07 40.33 -9.39
CA GLY A 128 -0.34 40.13 -8.00
C GLY A 128 -1.28 38.94 -7.78
N ARG A 129 -1.41 38.03 -8.75
CA ARG A 129 -2.18 36.79 -8.60
C ARG A 129 -1.33 35.74 -7.91
N VAL A 130 -1.93 34.99 -6.99
CA VAL A 130 -1.26 33.87 -6.30
C VAL A 130 -1.09 32.70 -7.25
N LEU A 131 0.14 32.18 -7.36
CA LEU A 131 0.50 31.11 -8.30
C LEU A 131 0.50 29.71 -7.69
N ASN A 132 0.64 29.59 -6.38
CA ASN A 132 0.71 28.31 -5.66
C ASN A 132 -0.53 28.07 -4.78
N HIS A 133 -1.69 28.51 -5.26
CA HIS A 133 -2.97 28.22 -4.63
C HIS A 133 -3.62 27.03 -5.33
N ILE A 134 -3.57 25.86 -4.70
CA ILE A 134 -4.29 24.66 -5.18
C ILE A 134 -5.54 24.51 -4.30
N PRO A 135 -6.73 24.27 -4.86
CA PRO A 135 -7.91 23.94 -4.06
C PRO A 135 -7.60 22.74 -3.14
N TYR A 136 -8.09 22.83 -1.91
CA TYR A 136 -8.03 21.75 -0.92
C TYR A 136 -8.35 20.38 -1.55
N PRO A 137 -7.62 19.30 -1.19
CA PRO A 137 -6.74 19.15 -0.03
C PRO A 137 -5.24 19.45 -0.23
N TYR A 138 -4.81 19.99 -1.39
CA TYR A 138 -3.39 19.98 -1.77
C TYR A 138 -2.69 21.34 -1.72
N ASP A 139 -2.78 22.10 -0.62
CA ASP A 139 -1.85 23.24 -0.44
C ASP A 139 -0.41 22.68 -0.33
N VAL A 140 0.42 22.91 -1.35
CA VAL A 140 1.76 22.30 -1.51
C VAL A 140 2.88 23.00 -0.74
N ASP A 141 2.62 24.20 -0.23
CA ASP A 141 3.60 25.06 0.45
C ASP A 141 3.12 25.49 1.83
N ILE A 142 2.76 24.51 2.66
CA ILE A 142 2.21 24.71 4.00
C ILE A 142 2.91 23.84 5.04
N VAL A 143 3.14 24.39 6.24
CA VAL A 143 3.38 23.59 7.45
C VAL A 143 2.29 23.87 8.47
N VAL A 144 1.71 22.80 9.01
CA VAL A 144 0.73 22.82 10.10
C VAL A 144 1.47 22.42 11.39
N PRO A 145 1.62 23.33 12.36
CA PRO A 145 2.26 23.01 13.64
C PRO A 145 1.56 21.87 14.39
N ASN A 146 2.32 21.10 15.15
CA ASN A 146 1.77 20.15 16.10
C ASN A 146 1.12 20.93 17.26
N MET A 147 -0.12 20.57 17.59
CA MET A 147 -0.93 21.28 18.59
C MET A 147 -0.98 20.58 19.95
N ASP A 148 0.02 19.74 20.23
CA ASP A 148 0.23 19.16 21.55
C ASP A 148 0.82 20.22 22.50
N ALA A 149 -0.02 20.77 23.38
CA ALA A 149 0.36 21.81 24.33
C ALA A 149 1.48 21.35 25.30
N GLU A 150 1.68 20.04 25.48
CA GLU A 150 2.75 19.50 26.32
C GLU A 150 4.14 19.64 25.69
N LYS A 151 4.24 19.85 24.38
CA LYS A 151 5.52 19.94 23.66
C LYS A 151 6.24 21.28 23.80
N GLY A 152 5.56 22.32 24.30
CA GLY A 152 6.14 23.66 24.40
C GLY A 152 6.58 24.22 23.04
N TRP A 153 7.61 25.08 23.05
CA TRP A 153 8.16 25.69 21.83
C TRP A 153 8.81 24.64 20.94
N THR A 154 8.32 24.53 19.71
CA THR A 154 8.83 23.60 18.69
C THR A 154 9.24 24.37 17.44
N THR A 155 10.37 24.00 16.85
CA THR A 155 10.85 24.56 15.59
C THR A 155 10.20 23.84 14.42
N TYR A 156 9.68 24.62 13.48
CA TYR A 156 9.06 24.16 12.25
C TYR A 156 9.85 24.66 11.05
N THR A 157 9.85 23.89 9.96
CA THR A 157 10.53 24.26 8.71
C THR A 157 9.66 23.91 7.52
N LEU A 158 9.49 24.87 6.62
CA LEU A 158 8.84 24.73 5.32
C LEU A 158 9.85 25.06 4.21
N ASP A 159 10.13 24.07 3.36
CA ASP A 159 10.86 24.25 2.11
C ASP A 159 9.89 24.37 0.95
N SER A 160 10.07 25.37 0.11
CA SER A 160 9.17 25.65 -1.01
C SER A 160 9.92 26.17 -2.23
N LEU A 161 9.37 25.90 -3.41
CA LEU A 161 9.90 26.34 -4.69
C LEU A 161 8.90 27.28 -5.37
N PRO A 162 9.30 28.52 -5.72
CA PRO A 162 8.41 29.45 -6.39
C PRO A 162 7.94 28.96 -7.74
N SER A 163 6.62 28.90 -7.96
CA SER A 163 6.05 28.58 -9.27
C SER A 163 6.68 29.41 -10.40
N GLU A 164 6.79 28.82 -11.59
CA GLU A 164 7.29 29.53 -12.77
C GLU A 164 6.50 30.83 -13.01
N GLY A 165 7.21 31.95 -13.18
CA GLY A 165 6.61 33.28 -13.31
C GLY A 165 6.37 34.02 -11.98
N ALA A 166 6.68 33.43 -10.83
CA ALA A 166 6.66 34.13 -9.54
C ALA A 166 7.73 35.23 -9.51
N VAL A 167 7.33 36.43 -9.08
CA VAL A 167 8.24 37.59 -8.94
C VAL A 167 8.34 38.08 -7.50
N ARG A 168 7.31 37.81 -6.67
CA ARG A 168 7.27 38.17 -5.25
C ARG A 168 6.70 37.03 -4.41
N GLY A 169 7.10 36.97 -3.15
CA GLY A 169 6.56 36.02 -2.18
C GLY A 169 6.15 36.69 -0.87
N SER A 170 5.29 36.05 -0.08
CA SER A 170 4.97 36.44 1.29
C SER A 170 4.82 35.23 2.19
N ILE A 171 4.93 35.44 3.50
CA ILE A 171 4.54 34.46 4.52
C ILE A 171 3.10 34.75 4.90
N GLN A 172 2.24 33.74 4.87
CA GLN A 172 0.88 33.86 5.39
C GLN A 172 0.70 32.86 6.54
N ILE A 173 0.09 33.32 7.64
CA ILE A 173 -0.36 32.48 8.74
C ILE A 173 -1.87 32.53 8.71
N ALA A 174 -2.54 31.39 8.61
CA ALA A 174 -4.00 31.34 8.58
C ALA A 174 -4.56 30.25 9.49
N THR A 175 -5.66 30.54 10.17
CA THR A 175 -6.41 29.56 10.94
C THR A 175 -7.70 29.14 10.23
N TRP A 176 -8.19 27.94 10.55
CA TRP A 176 -9.46 27.43 10.06
C TRP A 176 -10.10 26.47 11.06
N GLY A 177 -11.44 26.45 11.11
CA GLY A 177 -12.18 25.41 11.81
C GLY A 177 -12.38 25.68 13.30
N SER A 178 -11.85 24.80 14.16
CA SER A 178 -12.11 24.79 15.60
C SER A 178 -11.32 25.86 16.37
N ARG A 179 -11.72 26.10 17.63
CA ARG A 179 -11.02 26.96 18.57
C ARG A 179 -9.54 26.57 18.72
N ILE A 180 -8.65 27.56 18.63
CA ILE A 180 -7.21 27.41 18.86
C ILE A 180 -6.56 28.69 19.40
N THR A 181 -5.63 28.55 20.35
CA THR A 181 -4.69 29.60 20.75
C THR A 181 -3.26 29.10 20.57
N LEU A 182 -2.45 29.84 19.82
CA LEU A 182 -1.03 29.52 19.59
C LEU A 182 -0.15 30.76 19.66
N ASP A 183 1.11 30.54 20.02
CA ASP A 183 2.17 31.54 19.94
C ASP A 183 3.14 31.19 18.81
N VAL A 184 3.71 32.22 18.19
CA VAL A 184 4.59 32.16 17.02
C VAL A 184 5.70 33.18 17.18
N ASP A 185 6.94 32.76 16.93
CA ASP A 185 8.11 33.63 17.00
C ASP A 185 9.31 33.07 16.20
N ASP A 186 10.45 33.77 16.19
CA ASP A 186 11.72 33.40 15.55
C ASP A 186 11.57 33.03 14.06
N ILE A 187 10.75 33.79 13.34
CA ILE A 187 10.50 33.58 11.91
C ILE A 187 11.75 33.94 11.10
N ARG A 188 12.28 33.00 10.33
CA ARG A 188 13.45 33.19 9.48
C ARG A 188 13.14 32.71 8.07
N LEU A 189 13.51 33.52 7.09
CA LEU A 189 13.46 33.14 5.68
C LEU A 189 14.87 33.13 5.09
N SER A 190 15.20 32.05 4.40
CA SER A 190 16.45 31.92 3.65
C SER A 190 16.17 31.39 2.25
N SER A 191 17.02 31.74 1.31
CA SER A 191 17.01 31.15 -0.03
C SER A 191 18.08 30.07 -0.13
N TYR A 192 17.84 29.07 -0.99
CA TYR A 192 18.77 27.98 -1.26
C TYR A 192 18.72 27.56 -2.73
N THR A 193 19.82 27.02 -3.23
CA THR A 193 19.83 26.37 -4.55
C THR A 193 19.26 24.95 -4.45
N PRO A 194 18.12 24.64 -5.09
CA PRO A 194 17.57 23.29 -5.12
C PRO A 194 18.51 22.29 -5.78
N VAL A 195 18.43 21.03 -5.32
CA VAL A 195 19.26 19.94 -5.84
C VAL A 195 18.49 19.18 -6.91
N VAL A 196 18.93 19.31 -8.15
CA VAL A 196 18.44 18.50 -9.27
C VAL A 196 19.33 17.28 -9.41
N ALA A 197 19.05 16.25 -8.61
CA ALA A 197 19.75 14.98 -8.66
C ALA A 197 18.85 13.84 -8.21
N ALA A 198 19.20 12.62 -8.61
CA ALA A 198 18.52 11.43 -8.14
C ALA A 198 18.55 11.35 -6.60
N PRO A 199 17.47 10.89 -5.96
CA PRO A 199 17.37 10.84 -4.51
C PRO A 199 18.31 9.79 -3.87
N TRP A 200 18.71 8.79 -4.65
CA TRP A 200 19.77 7.82 -4.33
C TRP A 200 20.45 7.36 -5.62
N LEU A 201 21.48 6.52 -5.48
CA LEU A 201 22.21 5.97 -6.62
C LEU A 201 21.26 5.16 -7.52
N SER A 202 21.22 5.51 -8.81
CA SER A 202 20.49 4.77 -9.83
C SER A 202 20.94 3.32 -9.84
N THR A 203 20.05 2.45 -9.40
CA THR A 203 20.30 1.02 -9.21
C THR A 203 19.61 0.22 -10.30
N TYR A 204 18.38 0.63 -10.64
CA TYR A 204 17.45 -0.15 -11.44
C TYR A 204 17.31 0.31 -12.90
N LYS A 205 17.79 1.51 -13.24
CA LYS A 205 17.90 1.92 -14.65
C LYS A 205 19.02 1.15 -15.33
N LEU A 206 18.63 0.22 -16.20
CA LEU A 206 19.51 -0.71 -16.90
C LEU A 206 19.27 -0.63 -18.41
N THR A 207 20.35 -0.80 -19.17
CA THR A 207 20.34 -0.94 -20.63
C THR A 207 21.03 -2.25 -21.03
N PRO A 208 20.83 -2.74 -22.26
CA PRO A 208 21.56 -3.91 -22.74
C PRO A 208 23.10 -3.73 -22.76
N ALA A 209 23.59 -2.50 -22.68
CA ALA A 209 25.02 -2.20 -22.60
C ALA A 209 25.59 -2.40 -21.19
N ASP A 210 24.76 -2.41 -20.14
CA ASP A 210 25.15 -2.58 -18.74
C ASP A 210 25.46 -4.07 -18.39
N LYS A 211 26.27 -4.75 -19.21
CA LYS A 211 26.51 -6.20 -19.11
C LYS A 211 26.92 -6.69 -17.71
N ASP A 212 27.67 -5.87 -16.97
CA ASP A 212 28.16 -6.21 -15.63
C ASP A 212 27.11 -5.99 -14.52
N ARG A 213 26.02 -5.27 -14.82
CA ARG A 213 24.91 -4.99 -13.88
C ARG A 213 23.67 -5.84 -14.16
N LEU A 214 23.53 -6.38 -15.38
CA LEU A 214 22.45 -7.30 -15.72
C LEU A 214 22.57 -8.60 -14.92
N THR A 215 21.44 -9.07 -14.41
CA THR A 215 21.35 -10.28 -13.59
C THR A 215 20.37 -11.28 -14.19
N ALA A 216 20.26 -12.48 -13.60
CA ALA A 216 19.23 -13.45 -13.97
C ALA A 216 17.79 -12.99 -13.70
N ALA A 217 17.57 -11.87 -13.00
CA ALA A 217 16.25 -11.27 -12.81
C ALA A 217 15.87 -10.30 -13.95
N ASP A 218 16.73 -10.16 -14.97
CA ASP A 218 16.56 -9.21 -16.08
C ASP A 218 16.35 -9.91 -17.41
N VAL A 219 15.46 -9.33 -18.23
CA VAL A 219 15.18 -9.78 -19.59
C VAL A 219 15.30 -8.59 -20.54
N VAL A 220 16.21 -8.67 -21.51
CA VAL A 220 16.27 -7.70 -22.60
C VAL A 220 15.10 -7.95 -23.53
N GLY A 221 14.17 -6.98 -23.60
CA GLY A 221 12.95 -7.07 -24.36
C GLY A 221 13.13 -6.84 -25.87
N PRO A 222 12.06 -7.05 -26.66
CA PRO A 222 12.08 -6.94 -28.12
C PRO A 222 12.27 -5.49 -28.63
N ASP A 223 12.13 -4.51 -27.75
CA ASP A 223 12.33 -3.07 -28.01
C ASP A 223 13.68 -2.55 -27.49
N GLY A 224 14.56 -3.43 -27.02
CA GLY A 224 15.87 -3.07 -26.50
C GLY A 224 15.87 -2.49 -25.09
N LEU A 225 14.73 -2.50 -24.38
CA LEU A 225 14.66 -2.14 -22.96
C LEU A 225 14.92 -3.37 -22.06
N VAL A 226 15.28 -3.13 -20.80
CA VAL A 226 15.54 -4.20 -19.82
C VAL A 226 14.35 -4.34 -18.86
N TYR A 227 13.62 -5.43 -18.98
CA TYR A 227 12.44 -5.75 -18.17
C TYR A 227 12.80 -6.64 -16.98
N PRO A 228 12.01 -6.62 -15.89
CA PRO A 228 11.96 -7.72 -14.95
C PRO A 228 11.56 -9.05 -15.63
N ASP A 229 12.03 -10.17 -15.08
CA ASP A 229 11.60 -11.51 -15.50
C ASP A 229 10.24 -11.87 -14.90
N TRP A 230 9.22 -12.05 -15.72
CA TRP A 230 7.88 -12.57 -15.37
C TRP A 230 7.59 -13.93 -15.99
N SER A 231 8.58 -14.59 -16.59
CA SER A 231 8.39 -15.89 -17.26
C SER A 231 7.87 -16.99 -16.31
N ARG A 232 8.00 -16.79 -15.00
CA ARG A 232 7.53 -17.72 -13.97
C ARG A 232 6.19 -17.32 -13.34
N SER A 233 5.63 -16.16 -13.68
CA SER A 233 4.38 -15.71 -13.06
C SER A 233 3.21 -16.62 -13.45
N GLY A 234 2.34 -16.90 -12.49
CA GLY A 234 1.22 -17.84 -12.58
C GLY A 234 1.55 -19.26 -12.15
N VAL A 235 0.58 -20.16 -12.27
CA VAL A 235 0.68 -21.58 -11.90
C VAL A 235 1.69 -22.25 -12.84
N PRO A 236 2.75 -22.90 -12.32
CA PRO A 236 3.75 -23.53 -13.16
C PRO A 236 3.12 -24.62 -14.03
N GLY A 237 3.33 -24.56 -15.35
CA GLY A 237 2.68 -25.47 -16.30
C GLY A 237 1.24 -25.12 -16.68
N GLY A 238 0.66 -24.08 -16.07
CA GLY A 238 -0.74 -23.68 -16.23
C GLY A 238 -1.69 -24.42 -15.28
N ILE A 239 -2.94 -23.94 -15.19
CA ILE A 239 -3.96 -24.51 -14.30
C ILE A 239 -4.29 -25.95 -14.72
N PRO A 240 -4.07 -26.96 -13.85
CA PRO A 240 -4.32 -28.36 -14.20
C PRO A 240 -5.82 -28.68 -14.28
N HIS A 241 -6.14 -29.81 -14.91
CA HIS A 241 -7.46 -30.43 -14.76
C HIS A 241 -7.42 -31.47 -13.63
N VAL A 242 -8.07 -31.18 -12.50
CA VAL A 242 -8.08 -32.05 -11.32
C VAL A 242 -9.29 -32.99 -11.34
N LYS A 243 -9.06 -34.29 -11.17
CA LYS A 243 -10.10 -35.32 -11.14
C LYS A 243 -10.98 -35.18 -9.90
N ALA A 244 -12.29 -35.39 -10.06
CA ALA A 244 -13.22 -35.41 -8.93
C ALA A 244 -13.05 -36.66 -8.05
N VAL A 245 -12.99 -36.45 -6.74
CA VAL A 245 -13.02 -37.49 -5.70
C VAL A 245 -14.41 -37.57 -5.08
N VAL A 246 -15.01 -36.41 -4.79
CA VAL A 246 -16.41 -36.31 -4.37
C VAL A 246 -17.25 -35.85 -5.55
N GLY A 247 -18.19 -36.70 -5.96
CA GLY A 247 -19.08 -36.45 -7.11
C GLY A 247 -20.29 -35.59 -6.78
N PRO A 248 -21.01 -35.09 -7.81
CA PRO A 248 -22.16 -34.20 -7.65
C PRO A 248 -23.33 -34.80 -6.87
N GLN A 249 -23.40 -36.13 -6.79
CA GLN A 249 -24.46 -36.86 -6.07
C GLN A 249 -24.45 -36.52 -4.57
N ALA A 250 -23.29 -36.15 -4.01
CA ALA A 250 -23.17 -35.76 -2.60
C ALA A 250 -23.96 -34.49 -2.26
N PHE A 251 -24.24 -33.64 -3.25
CA PHE A 251 -24.92 -32.35 -3.05
C PHE A 251 -26.29 -32.27 -3.76
N ALA A 252 -26.62 -33.20 -4.64
CA ALA A 252 -27.81 -33.12 -5.50
C ALA A 252 -29.13 -32.96 -4.73
N ALA A 253 -29.26 -33.61 -3.58
CA ALA A 253 -30.44 -33.52 -2.71
C ALA A 253 -30.47 -32.23 -1.84
N LEU A 254 -29.39 -31.45 -1.83
CA LEU A 254 -29.24 -30.23 -1.01
C LEU A 254 -29.46 -28.94 -1.82
N ARG A 255 -30.00 -29.02 -3.03
CA ARG A 255 -30.38 -27.83 -3.80
C ARG A 255 -31.41 -27.01 -3.00
N GLY A 256 -31.14 -25.72 -2.84
CA GLY A 256 -31.94 -24.83 -2.00
C GLY A 256 -31.75 -25.04 -0.50
N ALA A 257 -30.67 -25.70 -0.07
CA ALA A 257 -30.33 -25.92 1.34
C ALA A 257 -28.90 -25.47 1.67
N ASP A 258 -28.59 -25.37 2.97
CA ASP A 258 -27.22 -25.14 3.46
C ASP A 258 -26.36 -26.38 3.17
N ILE A 259 -25.22 -26.15 2.51
CA ILE A 259 -24.23 -27.20 2.21
C ILE A 259 -22.96 -27.06 3.05
N SER A 260 -22.87 -26.11 3.98
CA SER A 260 -21.63 -25.86 4.74
C SER A 260 -21.05 -27.14 5.36
N GLY A 261 -21.90 -27.92 6.05
CA GLY A 261 -21.46 -29.17 6.69
C GLY A 261 -21.12 -30.30 5.71
N ALA A 262 -21.89 -30.41 4.62
CA ALA A 262 -21.61 -31.39 3.56
C ALA A 262 -20.30 -31.06 2.84
N LEU A 263 -20.00 -29.77 2.66
CA LEU A 263 -18.78 -29.29 2.04
C LEU A 263 -17.56 -29.52 2.94
N GLU A 264 -17.67 -29.23 4.24
CA GLU A 264 -16.63 -29.55 5.24
C GLU A 264 -16.30 -31.06 5.27
N GLU A 265 -17.31 -31.92 5.18
CA GLU A 265 -17.09 -33.38 5.09
C GLU A 265 -16.45 -33.79 3.76
N ALA A 266 -16.91 -33.22 2.64
CA ALA A 266 -16.31 -33.49 1.33
C ALA A 266 -14.83 -33.07 1.27
N VAL A 267 -14.47 -31.97 1.93
CA VAL A 267 -13.07 -31.53 2.10
C VAL A 267 -12.27 -32.57 2.86
N ARG A 268 -12.75 -33.04 4.02
CA ARG A 268 -12.08 -34.10 4.80
C ARG A 268 -11.89 -35.39 3.98
N MET A 269 -12.93 -35.85 3.30
CA MET A 269 -12.86 -37.05 2.44
C MET A 269 -11.84 -36.89 1.32
N THR A 270 -11.80 -35.72 0.69
CA THR A 270 -10.88 -35.43 -0.41
C THR A 270 -9.44 -35.34 0.08
N ALA A 271 -9.20 -34.71 1.24
CA ALA A 271 -7.88 -34.67 1.88
C ALA A 271 -7.40 -36.07 2.26
N ALA A 272 -8.27 -36.90 2.84
CA ALA A 272 -7.96 -38.30 3.17
C ALA A 272 -7.63 -39.16 1.94
N ALA A 273 -8.16 -38.79 0.76
CA ALA A 273 -7.83 -39.42 -0.51
C ALA A 273 -6.55 -38.89 -1.18
N GLY A 274 -5.83 -37.95 -0.54
CA GLY A 274 -4.61 -37.33 -1.07
C GLY A 274 -4.85 -36.13 -1.99
N GLY A 275 -6.09 -35.61 -2.04
CA GLY A 275 -6.47 -34.47 -2.87
C GLY A 275 -7.36 -34.84 -4.06
N GLY A 276 -7.99 -33.84 -4.64
CA GLY A 276 -8.93 -33.98 -5.74
C GLY A 276 -9.93 -32.84 -5.83
N ALA A 277 -10.84 -32.94 -6.80
CA ALA A 277 -11.95 -32.01 -6.94
C ALA A 277 -13.20 -32.52 -6.20
N ILE A 278 -13.95 -31.56 -5.66
CA ILE A 278 -15.28 -31.72 -5.08
C ILE A 278 -16.26 -31.10 -6.07
N GLN A 279 -17.04 -31.94 -6.73
CA GLN A 279 -17.98 -31.52 -7.77
C GLN A 279 -19.32 -31.13 -7.14
N ILE A 280 -19.74 -29.88 -7.33
CA ILE A 280 -21.04 -29.34 -6.92
C ILE A 280 -21.90 -29.25 -8.17
N PRO A 281 -23.07 -29.90 -8.22
CA PRO A 281 -23.90 -29.90 -9.42
C PRO A 281 -24.48 -28.51 -9.72
N GLU A 282 -25.11 -28.39 -10.89
CA GLU A 282 -26.00 -27.27 -11.19
C GLU A 282 -27.08 -27.12 -10.12
N GLY A 283 -27.35 -25.87 -9.73
CA GLY A 283 -28.33 -25.49 -8.74
C GLY A 283 -27.89 -24.32 -7.87
N THR A 284 -28.81 -23.87 -7.03
CA THR A 284 -28.54 -22.87 -5.97
C THR A 284 -28.34 -23.58 -4.64
N PHE A 285 -27.30 -23.21 -3.91
CA PHE A 285 -26.97 -23.74 -2.59
C PHE A 285 -26.69 -22.59 -1.62
N TYR A 286 -26.75 -22.87 -0.32
CA TYR A 286 -26.46 -21.89 0.72
C TYR A 286 -25.20 -22.25 1.49
N LEU A 287 -24.46 -21.24 1.92
CA LEU A 287 -23.44 -21.34 2.96
C LEU A 287 -23.86 -20.48 4.14
N ASP A 288 -24.27 -21.12 5.23
CA ASP A 288 -24.67 -20.43 6.46
C ASP A 288 -23.48 -20.16 7.40
N ARG A 289 -22.27 -20.62 7.05
CA ARG A 289 -21.01 -20.31 7.73
C ARG A 289 -19.80 -20.41 6.80
N THR A 290 -18.68 -19.89 7.26
CA THR A 290 -17.38 -19.98 6.58
C THR A 290 -16.95 -21.44 6.40
N VAL A 291 -16.38 -21.78 5.23
CA VAL A 291 -15.72 -23.07 4.98
C VAL A 291 -14.22 -22.87 4.86
N LEU A 292 -13.48 -23.55 5.74
CA LEU A 292 -12.02 -23.48 5.83
C LEU A 292 -11.37 -24.74 5.27
N ILE A 293 -10.44 -24.56 4.35
CA ILE A 293 -9.70 -25.59 3.65
C ILE A 293 -8.22 -25.44 4.01
N ALA A 294 -7.77 -26.29 4.94
CA ALA A 294 -6.42 -26.28 5.50
C ALA A 294 -5.46 -27.26 4.79
N ASP A 295 -5.98 -28.13 3.94
CA ASP A 295 -5.20 -29.14 3.20
C ASP A 295 -4.80 -28.67 1.80
N SER A 296 -3.75 -29.30 1.26
CA SER A 296 -3.32 -29.11 -0.13
C SER A 296 -4.16 -29.94 -1.11
N HIS A 297 -4.10 -29.58 -2.39
CA HIS A 297 -4.71 -30.32 -3.51
C HIS A 297 -6.24 -30.44 -3.46
N ILE A 298 -6.91 -29.48 -2.83
CA ILE A 298 -8.38 -29.45 -2.75
C ILE A 298 -8.93 -28.45 -3.76
N VAL A 299 -9.81 -28.93 -4.65
CA VAL A 299 -10.48 -28.09 -5.65
C VAL A 299 -11.99 -28.12 -5.44
N LEU A 300 -12.62 -26.95 -5.29
CA LEU A 300 -14.08 -26.81 -5.35
C LEU A 300 -14.50 -26.51 -6.78
N ARG A 301 -15.40 -27.30 -7.37
CA ARG A 301 -15.80 -27.13 -8.78
C ARG A 301 -17.32 -27.19 -8.94
N GLY A 302 -17.90 -26.15 -9.54
CA GLY A 302 -19.28 -26.17 -10.04
C GLY A 302 -19.40 -26.58 -11.52
N GLU A 303 -20.59 -26.42 -12.10
CA GLU A 303 -20.88 -26.75 -13.51
C GLU A 303 -20.77 -25.53 -14.46
N GLY A 304 -20.41 -24.36 -13.92
CA GLY A 304 -20.30 -23.08 -14.63
C GLY A 304 -20.82 -21.92 -13.79
N MET A 305 -20.29 -20.71 -14.01
CA MET A 305 -20.70 -19.52 -13.26
C MET A 305 -22.21 -19.23 -13.35
N ASP A 306 -22.87 -19.56 -14.47
CA ASP A 306 -24.31 -19.38 -14.64
C ASP A 306 -25.15 -20.59 -14.21
N LYS A 307 -24.53 -21.68 -13.75
CA LYS A 307 -25.21 -22.96 -13.44
C LYS A 307 -25.17 -23.32 -11.96
N THR A 308 -24.01 -23.16 -11.33
CA THR A 308 -23.84 -23.46 -9.90
C THR A 308 -23.71 -22.15 -9.14
N ARG A 309 -24.66 -21.85 -8.26
CA ARG A 309 -24.66 -20.63 -7.43
C ARG A 309 -24.64 -21.01 -5.96
N ILE A 310 -23.71 -20.42 -5.22
CA ILE A 310 -23.59 -20.54 -3.77
C ILE A 310 -23.88 -19.17 -3.16
N ILE A 311 -24.88 -19.09 -2.29
CA ILE A 311 -25.25 -17.85 -1.60
C ILE A 311 -24.80 -17.96 -0.13
N PHE A 312 -23.85 -17.12 0.25
CA PHE A 312 -23.35 -16.99 1.61
C PHE A 312 -24.33 -16.15 2.45
N ARG A 313 -24.95 -16.76 3.45
CA ARG A 313 -26.01 -16.18 4.29
C ARG A 313 -25.60 -15.97 5.74
N ASP A 314 -24.32 -16.16 6.04
CA ASP A 314 -23.84 -16.04 7.40
C ASP A 314 -24.13 -14.64 7.96
N ARG A 315 -24.61 -14.60 9.19
CA ARG A 315 -24.99 -13.39 9.90
C ARG A 315 -24.91 -13.62 11.40
N ILE A 316 -24.70 -12.53 12.13
CA ILE A 316 -24.73 -12.53 13.59
C ILE A 316 -25.93 -11.71 14.03
N PRO A 317 -27.00 -12.32 14.56
CA PRO A 317 -28.18 -11.58 15.01
C PRO A 317 -27.81 -10.53 16.06
N TYR A 318 -28.46 -9.36 15.99
CA TYR A 318 -28.28 -8.32 16.99
C TYR A 318 -28.57 -8.85 18.40
N GLY A 319 -27.70 -8.51 19.36
CA GLY A 319 -27.78 -9.00 20.73
C GLY A 319 -27.18 -10.38 20.99
N THR A 320 -26.61 -11.04 19.97
CA THR A 320 -25.90 -12.32 20.11
C THR A 320 -24.39 -12.15 19.92
N LEU A 321 -23.62 -13.07 20.51
CA LEU A 321 -22.19 -13.23 20.26
C LEU A 321 -21.91 -14.70 19.95
N ARG A 322 -20.94 -14.96 19.08
CA ARG A 322 -20.47 -16.31 18.77
C ARG A 322 -18.97 -16.45 18.97
N LEU A 323 -18.55 -17.63 19.42
CA LEU A 323 -17.14 -18.04 19.45
C LEU A 323 -16.84 -18.80 18.16
N PHE A 324 -15.84 -18.33 17.42
CA PHE A 324 -15.31 -18.93 16.21
C PHE A 324 -13.93 -19.50 16.50
N ASN A 325 -13.70 -20.75 16.08
CA ASN A 325 -12.43 -21.45 16.26
C ASN A 325 -11.87 -21.88 14.90
N TRP A 326 -10.73 -21.29 14.54
CA TRP A 326 -10.02 -21.53 13.29
C TRP A 326 -9.41 -22.93 13.16
N ALA A 327 -9.19 -23.63 14.28
CA ALA A 327 -8.62 -24.97 14.27
C ALA A 327 -9.67 -26.07 14.06
N GLY A 328 -10.97 -25.74 14.09
CA GLY A 328 -12.05 -26.74 13.99
C GLY A 328 -12.14 -27.71 15.19
N THR A 329 -11.31 -27.55 16.22
CA THR A 329 -11.23 -28.40 17.43
C THR A 329 -12.36 -28.16 18.43
N GLY A 330 -13.39 -27.40 18.06
CA GLY A 330 -14.47 -27.03 18.97
C GLY A 330 -14.02 -26.02 20.03
N LYS A 331 -13.89 -26.46 21.29
CA LYS A 331 -13.64 -25.60 22.47
C LYS A 331 -12.20 -25.63 22.99
N GLU A 332 -11.31 -26.40 22.36
CA GLU A 332 -9.91 -26.53 22.78
C GLU A 332 -8.98 -25.56 22.06
N PHE A 333 -8.13 -24.86 22.82
CA PHE A 333 -7.17 -23.87 22.33
C PHE A 333 -5.79 -24.12 22.95
N GLY A 334 -4.85 -24.63 22.15
CA GLY A 334 -3.44 -24.74 22.50
C GLY A 334 -2.56 -23.72 21.76
N PRO A 335 -1.23 -23.73 21.99
CA PRO A 335 -0.29 -22.92 21.23
C PRO A 335 -0.46 -23.15 19.72
N GLY A 336 -0.78 -22.11 18.96
CA GLY A 336 -1.04 -22.17 17.51
C GLY A 336 -2.50 -21.99 17.10
N ALA A 337 -3.46 -22.20 18.00
CA ALA A 337 -4.88 -21.88 17.76
C ALA A 337 -5.19 -20.40 18.10
N ALA A 338 -6.41 -19.95 17.79
CA ALA A 338 -6.89 -18.63 18.23
C ALA A 338 -8.38 -18.65 18.57
N ALA A 339 -8.75 -18.00 19.68
CA ALA A 339 -10.13 -17.77 20.05
C ALA A 339 -10.61 -16.46 19.44
N GLU A 340 -11.59 -16.53 18.55
CA GLU A 340 -12.20 -15.35 17.93
C GLU A 340 -13.64 -15.21 18.39
N VAL A 341 -14.02 -14.03 18.87
CA VAL A 341 -15.41 -13.73 19.18
C VAL A 341 -15.95 -12.74 18.18
N GLN A 342 -17.17 -12.99 17.74
CA GLN A 342 -17.83 -12.20 16.73
C GLN A 342 -19.21 -11.72 17.22
N ALA A 343 -19.62 -10.51 16.82
CA ALA A 343 -20.90 -9.88 17.15
C ALA A 343 -21.52 -9.22 15.92
N ASN A 344 -22.78 -8.78 16.01
CA ASN A 344 -23.39 -8.00 14.93
C ASN A 344 -22.59 -6.70 14.70
N PRO A 345 -22.24 -6.37 13.44
CA PRO A 345 -21.38 -5.22 13.19
C PRO A 345 -22.10 -3.87 13.25
N LYS A 346 -23.42 -3.84 13.02
CA LYS A 346 -24.18 -2.60 12.90
C LYS A 346 -24.10 -1.82 14.20
N ASP A 347 -23.49 -0.64 14.11
CA ASP A 347 -23.30 0.28 15.24
C ASP A 347 -22.48 -0.30 16.42
N LEU A 348 -21.67 -1.32 16.15
CA LEU A 348 -20.77 -1.90 17.15
C LEU A 348 -19.71 -0.86 17.55
N ALA A 349 -19.66 -0.53 18.85
CA ALA A 349 -18.74 0.47 19.40
C ALA A 349 -17.53 -0.16 20.09
N SER A 350 -17.69 -1.35 20.68
CA SER A 350 -16.60 -2.06 21.35
C SER A 350 -16.83 -3.56 21.37
N LEU A 351 -15.75 -4.33 21.26
CA LEU A 351 -15.70 -5.75 21.57
C LEU A 351 -14.62 -6.03 22.60
N GLN A 352 -14.95 -6.83 23.60
CA GLN A 352 -14.03 -7.23 24.65
C GLN A 352 -14.13 -8.73 24.89
N LEU A 353 -12.98 -9.36 25.10
CA LEU A 353 -12.85 -10.72 25.59
C LEU A 353 -12.14 -10.69 26.94
N ALA A 354 -12.75 -11.31 27.94
CA ALA A 354 -12.21 -11.41 29.29
C ALA A 354 -12.34 -12.84 29.82
N SER A 355 -11.61 -13.16 30.87
CA SER A 355 -11.81 -14.39 31.64
C SER A 355 -11.34 -14.15 33.07
N GLU A 356 -12.07 -14.68 34.05
CA GLU A 356 -11.70 -14.57 35.48
C GLU A 356 -11.43 -13.12 35.94
N GLY A 357 -12.25 -12.18 35.45
CA GLY A 357 -12.12 -10.74 35.74
C GLY A 357 -10.95 -10.03 35.03
N LYS A 358 -10.15 -10.74 34.22
CA LYS A 358 -9.03 -10.18 33.46
C LYS A 358 -9.43 -9.94 32.00
N VAL A 359 -9.15 -8.75 31.48
CA VAL A 359 -9.32 -8.44 30.05
C VAL A 359 -8.19 -9.10 29.26
N LEU A 360 -8.56 -9.98 28.33
CA LEU A 360 -7.62 -10.69 27.46
C LEU A 360 -7.32 -9.85 26.21
N ALA A 361 -8.38 -9.31 25.58
CA ALA A 361 -8.30 -8.35 24.50
C ALA A 361 -9.52 -7.42 24.50
N LYS A 362 -9.33 -6.21 23.99
CA LYS A 362 -10.38 -5.22 23.77
C LYS A 362 -10.07 -4.41 22.53
N GLN A 363 -11.10 -4.09 21.76
CA GLN A 363 -11.02 -3.10 20.70
C GLN A 363 -12.23 -2.17 20.75
N ASN A 364 -11.96 -0.89 20.51
CA ASN A 364 -12.99 0.14 20.37
C ASN A 364 -13.02 0.63 18.93
N ARG A 365 -14.19 1.06 18.48
CA ARG A 365 -14.38 1.67 17.17
C ARG A 365 -13.37 2.79 16.95
N LYS A 366 -12.66 2.74 15.82
CA LYS A 366 -11.56 3.64 15.45
C LYS A 366 -11.62 3.95 13.95
N MET A 367 -10.80 4.90 13.50
CA MET A 367 -10.67 5.21 12.07
C MET A 367 -10.38 3.92 11.28
N HIS A 368 -11.01 3.81 10.12
CA HIS A 368 -10.96 2.65 9.23
C HIS A 368 -11.54 1.35 9.82
N TRP A 369 -12.57 1.46 10.67
CA TRP A 369 -13.22 0.31 11.31
C TRP A 369 -13.80 -0.72 10.32
N GLY A 370 -14.14 -0.33 9.09
CA GLY A 370 -14.58 -1.24 8.04
C GLY A 370 -15.82 -2.07 8.35
N ASN A 371 -16.59 -1.76 9.40
CA ASN A 371 -17.64 -2.64 9.94
C ASN A 371 -17.08 -3.97 10.51
N THR A 372 -15.89 -3.89 11.12
CA THR A 372 -15.27 -5.00 11.86
C THR A 372 -16.26 -5.58 12.87
N TYR A 373 -16.37 -6.91 12.87
CA TYR A 373 -17.35 -7.66 13.66
C TYR A 373 -16.72 -8.67 14.61
N GLN A 374 -15.38 -8.67 14.75
CA GLN A 374 -14.64 -9.74 15.42
C GLN A 374 -13.43 -9.25 16.22
N ILE A 375 -13.12 -9.91 17.33
CA ILE A 375 -11.87 -9.76 18.07
C ILE A 375 -11.21 -11.13 18.30
N ARG A 376 -9.89 -11.23 18.16
CA ARG A 376 -9.13 -12.49 18.27
C ARG A 376 -8.10 -12.43 19.40
N VAL A 377 -7.91 -13.56 20.09
CA VAL A 377 -6.81 -13.78 21.04
C VAL A 377 -6.10 -15.09 20.68
N GLU A 378 -4.78 -15.02 20.52
CA GLU A 378 -3.94 -16.18 20.21
C GLU A 378 -3.91 -17.17 21.38
N GLY A 379 -3.90 -18.47 21.06
CA GLY A 379 -3.93 -19.57 22.03
C GLY A 379 -2.72 -19.55 22.97
N LEU A 380 -1.55 -19.14 22.49
CA LEU A 380 -0.39 -18.92 23.35
C LEU A 380 -0.63 -17.83 24.39
N THR A 381 -1.37 -16.77 24.03
CA THR A 381 -1.73 -15.71 24.99
C THR A 381 -2.76 -16.22 26.00
N LEU A 382 -3.71 -17.06 25.57
CA LEU A 382 -4.64 -17.73 26.49
C LEU A 382 -3.87 -18.61 27.49
N LEU A 383 -2.97 -19.46 27.01
CA LEU A 383 -2.14 -20.33 27.84
C LEU A 383 -1.30 -19.54 28.84
N GLN A 384 -0.65 -18.46 28.40
CA GLN A 384 0.17 -17.63 29.27
C GLN A 384 -0.64 -16.89 30.35
N LYS A 385 -1.88 -16.48 30.05
CA LYS A 385 -2.70 -15.67 30.96
C LYS A 385 -3.60 -16.50 31.89
N LEU A 386 -4.06 -17.65 31.43
CA LEU A 386 -5.05 -18.49 32.11
C LEU A 386 -4.45 -19.80 32.66
N GLY A 387 -3.39 -20.31 32.03
CA GLY A 387 -2.84 -21.63 32.32
C GLY A 387 -3.58 -22.75 31.58
N VAL A 388 -3.17 -23.99 31.83
CA VAL A 388 -3.83 -25.20 31.30
C VAL A 388 -5.07 -25.50 32.12
N GLY A 389 -6.20 -25.77 31.46
CA GLY A 389 -7.42 -26.19 32.14
C GLY A 389 -8.71 -25.68 31.51
N ALA A 390 -9.82 -25.96 32.17
CA ALA A 390 -11.13 -25.46 31.79
C ALA A 390 -11.29 -24.03 32.28
N HIS A 391 -11.64 -23.12 31.36
CA HIS A 391 -11.89 -21.71 31.65
C HIS A 391 -13.21 -21.26 31.02
N VAL A 392 -13.64 -20.05 31.36
CA VAL A 392 -14.80 -19.41 30.74
C VAL A 392 -14.36 -18.08 30.14
N LEU A 393 -14.49 -17.96 28.82
CA LEU A 393 -14.38 -16.67 28.14
C LEU A 393 -15.69 -15.91 28.29
N GLU A 394 -15.61 -14.70 28.81
CA GLU A 394 -16.69 -13.72 28.85
C GLU A 394 -16.47 -12.70 27.73
N ALA A 395 -17.37 -12.72 26.76
CA ALA A 395 -17.37 -11.83 25.62
C ALA A 395 -18.40 -10.72 25.82
N THR A 396 -18.00 -9.47 25.59
CA THR A 396 -18.85 -8.30 25.74
C THR A 396 -18.87 -7.47 24.46
N ALA A 397 -20.05 -7.24 23.91
CA ALA A 397 -20.29 -6.31 22.80
C ALA A 397 -21.03 -5.08 23.33
N ILE A 398 -20.53 -3.89 23.00
CA ILE A 398 -21.16 -2.59 23.34
C ILE A 398 -21.47 -1.88 22.03
N TYR A 399 -22.69 -1.36 21.91
CA TYR A 399 -23.17 -0.66 20.71
C TYR A 399 -23.26 0.86 20.96
N ALA A 400 -23.37 1.62 19.87
CA ALA A 400 -23.38 3.08 19.91
C ALA A 400 -24.55 3.68 20.73
N ASP A 401 -25.65 2.94 20.88
CA ASP A 401 -26.80 3.32 21.72
C ASP A 401 -26.59 3.02 23.22
N GLY A 402 -25.41 2.52 23.59
CA GLY A 402 -25.06 2.14 24.96
C GLY A 402 -25.53 0.76 25.39
N LYS A 403 -26.26 0.01 24.54
CA LYS A 403 -26.65 -1.37 24.86
C LYS A 403 -25.41 -2.26 24.92
N GLN A 404 -25.42 -3.15 25.89
CA GLN A 404 -24.36 -4.10 26.15
C GLN A 404 -24.92 -5.53 26.17
N PHE A 405 -24.21 -6.44 25.51
CA PHE A 405 -24.52 -7.86 25.51
C PHE A 405 -23.31 -8.66 25.96
N VAL A 406 -23.54 -9.64 26.82
CA VAL A 406 -22.48 -10.48 27.41
C VAL A 406 -22.82 -11.95 27.15
N GLN A 407 -21.87 -12.71 26.61
CA GLN A 407 -21.99 -14.15 26.40
C GLN A 407 -20.79 -14.87 27.02
N LYS A 408 -21.06 -16.00 27.69
CA LYS A 408 -20.04 -16.85 28.28
C LYS A 408 -19.82 -18.09 27.43
N PHE A 409 -18.56 -18.41 27.16
CA PHE A 409 -18.14 -19.58 26.40
C PHE A 409 -17.18 -20.43 27.24
N PRO A 410 -17.58 -21.66 27.63
CA PRO A 410 -16.64 -22.59 28.25
C PRO A 410 -15.60 -23.02 27.21
N ILE A 411 -14.33 -22.99 27.59
CA ILE A 411 -13.18 -23.36 26.77
C ILE A 411 -12.26 -24.30 27.53
N LEU A 412 -11.43 -25.03 26.79
CA LEU A 412 -10.30 -25.79 27.30
C LEU A 412 -9.01 -25.16 26.76
N VAL A 413 -8.11 -24.77 27.65
CA VAL A 413 -6.77 -24.31 27.27
C VAL A 413 -5.81 -25.45 27.51
N SER A 414 -5.02 -25.80 26.49
CA SER A 414 -4.02 -26.86 26.55
C SER A 414 -2.61 -26.29 26.30
N ASP A 415 -1.58 -26.99 26.78
CA ASP A 415 -0.18 -26.72 26.46
C ASP A 415 0.30 -27.49 25.21
N THR A 416 -0.54 -28.38 24.70
CA THR A 416 -0.31 -29.13 23.47
C THR A 416 -0.53 -28.22 22.28
N ALA A 417 0.47 -28.13 21.40
CA ALA A 417 0.36 -27.33 20.20
C ALA A 417 -0.84 -27.80 19.35
N VAL A 418 -1.72 -26.87 19.02
CA VAL A 418 -2.86 -27.11 18.14
C VAL A 418 -2.50 -26.51 16.79
N GLU A 419 -2.34 -27.37 15.79
CA GLU A 419 -2.14 -26.91 14.42
C GLU A 419 -3.42 -26.21 13.93
N ALA A 420 -3.30 -24.92 13.61
CA ALA A 420 -4.35 -24.16 12.97
C ALA A 420 -3.83 -23.54 11.67
N PRO A 421 -4.68 -23.44 10.64
CA PRO A 421 -4.32 -22.74 9.42
C PRO A 421 -4.14 -21.24 9.68
N ALA A 422 -3.15 -20.65 9.02
CA ALA A 422 -2.81 -19.23 9.12
C ALA A 422 -3.69 -18.37 8.19
N ALA A 423 -5.00 -18.40 8.42
CA ALA A 423 -5.94 -17.56 7.70
C ALA A 423 -5.77 -16.08 8.09
N THR A 424 -5.47 -15.25 7.09
CA THR A 424 -5.21 -13.81 7.32
C THR A 424 -6.50 -13.00 7.42
N PHE A 425 -7.56 -13.42 6.71
CA PHE A 425 -8.83 -12.70 6.63
C PHE A 425 -10.01 -13.66 6.67
N ASN A 426 -11.13 -13.22 7.25
CA ASN A 426 -12.41 -13.93 7.10
C ASN A 426 -12.91 -13.86 5.66
N ALA A 427 -13.54 -14.95 5.22
CA ALA A 427 -14.16 -15.07 3.91
C ALA A 427 -15.31 -16.09 3.96
N ALA A 428 -16.14 -16.16 2.92
CA ALA A 428 -17.06 -17.28 2.77
C ALA A 428 -16.30 -18.61 2.57
N ILE A 429 -15.23 -18.59 1.77
CA ILE A 429 -14.36 -19.76 1.52
C ILE A 429 -12.90 -19.34 1.74
N ILE A 430 -12.18 -20.11 2.56
CA ILE A 430 -10.78 -19.82 2.93
C ILE A 430 -9.90 -21.02 2.59
N PHE A 431 -8.90 -20.80 1.74
CA PHE A 431 -7.78 -21.70 1.57
C PHE A 431 -6.60 -21.14 2.39
N ALA A 432 -6.11 -21.90 3.37
CA ALA A 432 -5.08 -21.40 4.27
C ALA A 432 -4.03 -22.47 4.61
N GLY A 433 -2.77 -22.18 4.26
CA GLY A 433 -1.62 -22.98 4.71
C GLY A 433 -1.31 -22.78 6.19
N LYS A 434 -0.32 -23.52 6.73
CA LYS A 434 0.04 -23.47 8.16
C LYS A 434 0.80 -22.19 8.57
N GLY A 435 1.20 -21.34 7.60
CA GLY A 435 1.82 -20.06 7.90
C GLY A 435 3.34 -20.14 8.01
N ARG A 436 3.90 -19.80 9.17
CA ARG A 436 5.35 -19.67 9.41
C ARG A 436 5.77 -20.31 10.73
N ASP A 437 7.01 -20.77 10.82
CA ASP A 437 7.59 -21.26 12.08
C ASP A 437 7.96 -20.14 13.07
N ASN A 438 8.02 -18.90 12.59
CA ASN A 438 8.45 -17.71 13.32
C ASN A 438 9.92 -17.77 13.80
N GLU A 439 10.74 -18.64 13.21
CA GLU A 439 12.18 -18.72 13.53
C GLU A 439 13.00 -17.88 12.55
N GLN A 440 13.49 -16.73 13.00
CA GLN A 440 14.26 -15.81 12.16
C GLN A 440 15.74 -16.20 12.07
N LYS A 441 16.23 -16.45 10.85
CA LYS A 441 17.65 -16.68 10.55
C LYS A 441 18.24 -15.46 9.86
N ARG A 442 19.17 -14.76 10.52
CA ARG A 442 19.83 -13.55 10.02
C ARG A 442 20.81 -13.87 8.90
N LEU A 443 20.86 -13.02 7.89
CA LEU A 443 21.85 -13.08 6.81
C LEU A 443 23.25 -12.70 7.34
N ALA A 444 24.29 -13.40 6.86
CA ALA A 444 25.69 -13.11 7.17
C ALA A 444 26.32 -12.06 6.26
N GLN A 445 25.68 -11.74 5.14
CA GLN A 445 26.08 -10.74 4.16
C GLN A 445 24.85 -10.24 3.40
N ASP A 446 25.00 -9.15 2.63
CA ASP A 446 23.91 -8.65 1.79
C ASP A 446 23.45 -9.72 0.80
N GLY A 447 22.13 -9.92 0.70
CA GLY A 447 21.54 -10.62 -0.44
C GLY A 447 21.36 -9.61 -1.57
N LYS A 448 22.19 -9.66 -2.61
CA LYS A 448 22.12 -8.71 -3.71
C LYS A 448 21.04 -9.13 -4.70
N ARG A 449 20.47 -8.15 -5.41
CA ARG A 449 19.61 -8.43 -6.56
C ARG A 449 20.34 -9.36 -7.53
N GLY A 450 19.63 -10.37 -8.04
CA GLY A 450 20.20 -11.39 -8.91
C GLY A 450 20.80 -12.59 -8.19
N ASP A 451 21.12 -12.48 -6.90
CA ASP A 451 21.69 -13.59 -6.14
C ASP A 451 20.73 -14.76 -6.06
N ARG A 452 21.27 -15.97 -6.12
CA ARG A 452 20.56 -17.21 -5.80
C ARG A 452 21.13 -17.89 -4.55
N LYS A 453 22.27 -17.42 -4.05
CA LYS A 453 22.95 -18.00 -2.90
C LYS A 453 22.81 -17.05 -1.72
N ILE A 454 22.23 -17.54 -0.64
CA ILE A 454 22.06 -16.78 0.59
C ILE A 454 22.89 -17.44 1.68
N VAL A 455 23.68 -16.64 2.39
CA VAL A 455 24.52 -17.09 3.49
C VAL A 455 23.96 -16.57 4.81
N PHE A 456 23.76 -17.45 5.78
CA PHE A 456 23.27 -17.12 7.11
C PHE A 456 24.39 -17.07 8.14
N VAL A 457 24.17 -16.33 9.23
CA VAL A 457 25.13 -16.24 10.34
C VAL A 457 25.39 -17.60 10.98
N THR A 458 24.36 -18.42 11.07
CA THR A 458 24.41 -19.80 11.57
C THR A 458 23.75 -20.73 10.56
N ASN A 459 24.10 -22.02 10.61
CA ASN A 459 23.39 -23.02 9.83
C ASN A 459 21.89 -22.99 10.20
N PRO A 460 21.00 -22.73 9.23
CA PRO A 460 19.59 -22.58 9.54
C PRO A 460 18.90 -23.91 9.87
N GLY A 461 19.51 -25.07 9.56
CA GLY A 461 18.92 -26.39 9.78
C GLY A 461 17.77 -26.71 8.80
N TRP A 462 17.76 -26.05 7.64
CA TRP A 462 16.75 -26.23 6.59
C TRP A 462 17.21 -27.26 5.56
N SER A 463 16.25 -27.83 4.83
CA SER A 463 16.45 -28.89 3.83
C SER A 463 16.10 -28.43 2.41
N VAL A 464 16.56 -29.16 1.40
CA VAL A 464 16.09 -28.98 0.02
C VAL A 464 14.58 -29.22 -0.04
N GLY A 465 13.86 -28.36 -0.75
CA GLY A 465 12.40 -28.36 -0.83
C GLY A 465 11.70 -27.51 0.25
N ASP A 466 12.41 -27.13 1.32
CA ASP A 466 11.87 -26.14 2.27
C ASP A 466 11.62 -24.81 1.56
N ARG A 467 10.57 -24.12 2.00
CA ARG A 467 10.19 -22.81 1.48
C ARG A 467 10.45 -21.76 2.54
N ILE A 468 10.98 -20.64 2.08
CA ILE A 468 11.34 -19.54 2.96
C ILE A 468 10.69 -18.25 2.50
N ARG A 469 10.45 -17.38 3.47
CA ARG A 469 10.19 -15.97 3.23
C ARG A 469 11.41 -15.18 3.65
N LEU A 470 11.95 -14.39 2.73
CA LEU A 470 13.05 -13.47 2.99
C LEU A 470 12.48 -12.08 3.25
N ILE A 471 12.94 -11.38 4.29
CA ILE A 471 12.41 -10.08 4.74
C ILE A 471 13.57 -9.10 4.99
N GLY A 472 13.45 -7.90 4.41
CA GLY A 472 14.28 -6.75 4.72
C GLY A 472 13.49 -5.78 5.59
N PRO A 473 13.63 -5.80 6.93
CA PRO A 473 12.78 -5.03 7.82
C PRO A 473 12.97 -3.52 7.64
N THR A 474 11.96 -2.73 7.99
CA THR A 474 12.09 -1.27 8.02
C THR A 474 13.03 -0.86 9.15
N THR A 475 14.06 -0.09 8.83
CA THR A 475 15.02 0.46 9.80
C THR A 475 15.05 1.98 9.71
N GLU A 476 15.55 2.66 10.75
CA GLU A 476 15.77 4.12 10.68
C GLU A 476 16.63 4.51 9.47
N ARG A 477 17.66 3.70 9.17
CA ARG A 477 18.52 3.87 8.01
C ARG A 477 17.72 3.80 6.70
N TRP A 478 16.93 2.74 6.49
CA TRP A 478 16.15 2.56 5.26
C TRP A 478 15.06 3.63 5.14
N ASN A 479 14.33 3.90 6.22
CA ASN A 479 13.29 4.94 6.26
C ASN A 479 13.87 6.32 5.93
N LYS A 480 15.09 6.64 6.38
CA LYS A 480 15.76 7.90 6.04
C LYS A 480 16.09 8.02 4.55
N ILE A 481 16.55 6.94 3.92
CA ILE A 481 16.87 6.92 2.48
C ILE A 481 15.58 7.10 1.66
N ILE A 482 14.60 6.24 1.93
CA ILE A 482 13.37 6.19 1.13
C ILE A 482 12.40 7.33 1.50
N GLY A 483 12.47 7.87 2.71
CA GLY A 483 11.52 8.84 3.24
C GLY A 483 10.23 8.20 3.76
N ASN A 484 10.21 6.88 3.97
CA ASN A 484 9.04 6.16 4.46
C ASN A 484 8.62 6.65 5.85
N ARG A 485 7.35 7.00 6.00
CA ARG A 485 6.73 7.44 7.27
C ARG A 485 5.82 6.39 7.91
N VAL A 486 5.56 5.28 7.24
CA VAL A 486 4.70 4.23 7.75
C VAL A 486 5.45 3.37 8.76
N ALA A 487 4.85 3.18 9.92
CA ALA A 487 5.44 2.43 11.04
C ALA A 487 5.06 0.93 11.05
N TRP A 488 4.31 0.46 10.05
CA TRP A 488 3.72 -0.87 9.99
C TRP A 488 3.70 -1.41 8.56
N GLY A 489 3.41 -2.72 8.42
CA GLY A 489 3.35 -3.39 7.13
C GLY A 489 4.68 -3.98 6.67
N VAL A 490 4.70 -4.52 5.45
CA VAL A 490 5.86 -5.22 4.88
C VAL A 490 6.23 -4.57 3.55
N PHE A 491 7.48 -4.10 3.46
CA PHE A 491 7.99 -3.35 2.30
C PHE A 491 8.95 -4.15 1.43
N ARG A 492 9.79 -5.00 2.04
CA ARG A 492 10.78 -5.81 1.31
C ARG A 492 10.63 -7.25 1.72
N SER A 493 10.05 -8.05 0.82
CA SER A 493 9.78 -9.47 1.05
C SER A 493 9.86 -10.25 -0.25
N GLY A 494 10.11 -11.56 -0.14
CA GLY A 494 9.96 -12.51 -1.25
C GLY A 494 9.84 -13.94 -0.75
N ILE A 495 9.15 -14.79 -1.50
CA ILE A 495 9.02 -16.24 -1.22
C ILE A 495 9.89 -17.03 -2.19
N TYR A 496 10.68 -17.97 -1.66
CA TYR A 496 11.61 -18.80 -2.41
C TYR A 496 11.60 -20.26 -1.93
N GLU A 497 12.01 -21.17 -2.81
CA GLU A 497 12.22 -22.58 -2.49
C GLU A 497 13.72 -22.90 -2.48
N ILE A 498 14.15 -23.69 -1.50
CA ILE A 498 15.54 -24.14 -1.34
C ILE A 498 15.82 -25.30 -2.30
N THR A 499 16.84 -25.15 -3.13
CA THR A 499 17.27 -26.13 -4.14
C THR A 499 18.60 -26.80 -3.81
N ALA A 500 19.40 -26.21 -2.93
CA ALA A 500 20.62 -26.83 -2.37
C ALA A 500 20.94 -26.24 -1.00
N VAL A 501 21.62 -27.02 -0.16
CA VAL A 501 22.07 -26.61 1.19
C VAL A 501 23.54 -27.02 1.35
N ASN A 502 24.37 -26.09 1.79
CA ASN A 502 25.78 -26.32 2.13
C ASN A 502 26.13 -25.56 3.43
N GLY A 503 25.91 -26.21 4.57
CA GLY A 503 26.11 -25.58 5.89
C GLY A 503 25.20 -24.37 6.08
N ALA A 504 25.77 -23.18 6.19
CA ALA A 504 25.03 -21.92 6.33
C ALA A 504 24.66 -21.25 5.00
N GLU A 505 25.11 -21.79 3.87
CA GLU A 505 24.70 -21.33 2.54
C GLU A 505 23.53 -22.17 2.01
N ILE A 506 22.51 -21.50 1.47
CA ILE A 506 21.43 -22.15 0.70
C ILE A 506 21.41 -21.61 -0.73
N THR A 507 20.90 -22.40 -1.67
CA THR A 507 20.62 -21.97 -3.05
C THR A 507 19.12 -21.92 -3.31
N LEU A 508 18.64 -20.81 -3.89
CA LEU A 508 17.23 -20.54 -4.20
C LEU A 508 16.86 -20.95 -5.63
N ASN A 509 15.59 -21.31 -5.81
CA ASN A 509 15.00 -21.66 -7.12
C ASN A 509 14.94 -20.47 -8.12
N GLN A 510 14.99 -19.23 -7.62
CA GLN A 510 14.91 -17.98 -8.38
C GLN A 510 15.93 -16.95 -7.88
N PRO A 511 16.39 -16.02 -8.72
CA PRO A 511 17.19 -14.89 -8.29
C PRO A 511 16.38 -13.93 -7.40
N LEU A 512 17.05 -13.22 -6.50
CA LEU A 512 16.43 -12.13 -5.74
C LEU A 512 16.03 -10.97 -6.69
N ARG A 513 14.81 -10.45 -6.53
CA ARG A 513 14.29 -9.30 -7.30
C ARG A 513 14.84 -7.94 -6.82
N ILE A 514 15.16 -7.86 -5.53
CA ILE A 514 15.65 -6.66 -4.85
C ILE A 514 16.74 -7.04 -3.85
N GLU A 515 17.41 -6.04 -3.29
CA GLU A 515 18.43 -6.24 -2.26
C GLU A 515 17.84 -6.47 -0.85
N PHE A 516 18.53 -7.30 -0.08
CA PHE A 516 18.28 -7.58 1.33
C PHE A 516 19.55 -7.27 2.15
N PRO A 517 19.76 -6.01 2.56
CA PRO A 517 20.98 -5.59 3.24
C PRO A 517 21.12 -6.23 4.63
N GLN A 518 22.31 -6.75 4.93
CA GLN A 518 22.65 -7.27 6.25
C GLN A 518 22.57 -6.18 7.33
N VAL A 519 22.97 -4.95 6.99
CA VAL A 519 22.93 -3.80 7.91
C VAL A 519 21.52 -3.46 8.40
N ASP A 520 20.48 -3.83 7.63
CA ASP A 520 19.09 -3.69 8.06
C ASP A 520 18.62 -4.84 8.95
N GLY A 521 19.46 -5.85 9.19
CA GLY A 521 19.07 -7.07 9.86
C GLY A 521 18.19 -7.95 8.99
N SER A 522 18.41 -7.99 7.67
CA SER A 522 17.63 -8.89 6.80
C SER A 522 17.70 -10.35 7.29
N TYR A 523 16.58 -11.06 7.18
CA TYR A 523 16.42 -12.41 7.71
C TYR A 523 15.48 -13.23 6.83
N ALA A 524 15.58 -14.55 6.97
CA ALA A 524 14.57 -15.46 6.43
C ALA A 524 13.91 -16.28 7.55
N GLU A 525 12.67 -16.70 7.30
CA GLU A 525 11.90 -17.63 8.13
C GLU A 525 11.32 -18.74 7.25
N ARG A 526 11.09 -19.93 7.81
CA ARG A 526 10.45 -21.02 7.06
C ARG A 526 8.96 -20.78 7.00
N ILE A 527 8.36 -21.10 5.85
CA ILE A 527 6.92 -20.98 5.62
C ILE A 527 6.32 -22.28 5.10
N PHE A 528 5.06 -22.50 5.44
CA PHE A 528 4.30 -23.70 5.14
C PHE A 528 3.08 -23.31 4.30
N LEU A 529 3.25 -23.44 2.99
CA LEU A 529 2.23 -23.10 1.99
C LEU A 529 1.44 -24.35 1.60
N ASN A 530 0.13 -24.21 1.44
CA ASN A 530 -0.64 -25.24 0.74
C ASN A 530 -0.41 -25.15 -0.76
N THR A 531 -0.47 -26.29 -1.44
CA THR A 531 -0.21 -26.38 -2.87
C THR A 531 -1.43 -26.85 -3.65
N GLY A 532 -1.61 -26.28 -4.83
CA GLY A 532 -2.52 -26.82 -5.85
C GLY A 532 -3.99 -26.86 -5.43
N CYS A 533 -4.43 -25.88 -4.63
CA CYS A 533 -5.84 -25.72 -4.28
C CYS A 533 -6.55 -24.84 -5.30
N GLY A 534 -7.86 -24.97 -5.44
CA GLY A 534 -8.59 -24.04 -6.30
C GLY A 534 -10.10 -24.00 -6.15
N ILE A 535 -10.69 -23.00 -6.80
CA ILE A 535 -12.13 -22.85 -6.93
C ILE A 535 -12.49 -22.55 -8.38
N GLU A 536 -13.48 -23.27 -8.91
CA GLU A 536 -13.76 -23.29 -10.34
C GLU A 536 -15.25 -23.27 -10.66
N SER A 537 -15.62 -22.59 -11.75
CA SER A 537 -16.89 -22.79 -12.46
C SER A 537 -18.15 -22.63 -11.60
N LEU A 538 -18.26 -21.56 -10.83
CA LEU A 538 -19.44 -21.27 -9.99
C LEU A 538 -19.63 -19.76 -9.77
N THR A 539 -20.81 -19.38 -9.29
CA THR A 539 -21.05 -18.06 -8.68
C THR A 539 -21.04 -18.20 -7.16
N LEU A 540 -20.32 -17.30 -6.48
CA LEU A 540 -20.43 -17.08 -5.04
C LEU A 540 -21.03 -15.69 -4.78
N GLU A 541 -22.06 -15.61 -3.96
CA GLU A 541 -22.74 -14.35 -3.67
C GLU A 541 -22.91 -14.18 -2.18
N GLN A 542 -22.57 -13.04 -1.63
CA GLN A 542 -22.96 -12.71 -0.26
C GLN A 542 -24.36 -12.11 -0.26
N GLN A 543 -25.24 -12.69 0.57
CA GLN A 543 -26.60 -12.21 0.73
C GLN A 543 -26.61 -10.82 1.37
N ILE A 544 -27.29 -9.88 0.72
CA ILE A 544 -27.54 -8.56 1.28
C ILE A 544 -28.69 -8.63 2.29
N VAL A 545 -28.38 -8.33 3.54
CA VAL A 545 -29.34 -8.19 4.64
C VAL A 545 -29.84 -6.75 4.71
N THR A 546 -28.95 -5.77 4.66
CA THR A 546 -29.32 -4.35 4.78
C THR A 546 -29.67 -3.76 3.42
N LYS A 547 -30.98 -3.67 3.13
CA LYS A 547 -31.47 -3.08 1.88
C LYS A 547 -31.50 -1.56 1.96
N ASN A 548 -31.06 -0.90 0.90
CA ASN A 548 -31.10 0.57 0.73
C ASN A 548 -30.53 1.33 1.94
N PRO A 549 -29.23 1.14 2.27
CA PRO A 549 -28.62 1.89 3.35
C PRO A 549 -28.75 3.40 3.08
N SER A 550 -29.26 4.13 4.06
CA SER A 550 -29.54 5.56 3.97
C SER A 550 -29.09 6.26 5.26
N GLY A 551 -28.85 7.58 5.19
CA GLY A 551 -28.36 8.36 6.31
C GLY A 551 -26.95 8.91 6.09
N GLN A 552 -26.33 9.45 7.15
CA GLN A 552 -24.94 9.89 7.05
C GLN A 552 -24.01 8.68 7.10
N LYS A 553 -23.04 8.64 6.18
CA LYS A 553 -21.92 7.71 6.27
C LYS A 553 -21.16 7.99 7.57
N ASP A 554 -20.81 6.94 8.29
CA ASP A 554 -20.02 7.04 9.51
C ASP A 554 -18.63 7.58 9.20
N ALA A 555 -18.22 8.63 9.91
CA ALA A 555 -16.94 9.28 9.66
C ALA A 555 -15.73 8.37 9.92
N MET A 556 -15.87 7.36 10.81
CA MET A 556 -14.76 6.47 11.14
C MET A 556 -14.55 5.38 10.09
N SER A 557 -15.61 4.82 9.53
CA SER A 557 -15.54 3.80 8.48
C SER A 557 -15.55 4.38 7.07
N GLY A 558 -16.06 5.60 6.90
CA GLY A 558 -16.34 6.18 5.58
C GLY A 558 -17.55 5.55 4.89
N TRP A 559 -18.38 4.77 5.59
CA TRP A 559 -19.49 4.01 5.00
C TRP A 559 -20.72 3.93 5.91
N TYR A 560 -21.80 3.32 5.42
CA TYR A 560 -23.03 3.13 6.20
C TYR A 560 -22.86 2.04 7.28
N ALA A 561 -23.48 2.24 8.44
CA ALA A 561 -23.61 1.19 9.44
C ALA A 561 -24.67 0.17 8.98
N ILE A 562 -24.23 -1.04 8.65
CA ILE A 562 -25.08 -2.10 8.09
C ILE A 562 -24.84 -3.42 8.83
N GLU A 563 -25.82 -4.34 8.77
CA GLU A 563 -25.73 -5.65 9.44
C GLU A 563 -24.87 -6.67 8.69
N ASP A 564 -24.57 -6.38 7.42
CA ASP A 564 -23.81 -7.24 6.52
C ASP A 564 -22.38 -7.44 7.04
N LEU A 565 -21.88 -8.67 6.92
CA LEU A 565 -20.55 -9.01 7.41
C LEU A 565 -19.47 -8.44 6.51
N TRP A 566 -18.46 -7.81 7.10
CA TRP A 566 -17.27 -7.33 6.41
C TRP A 566 -16.29 -8.48 6.14
N THR A 567 -16.64 -9.35 5.20
CA THR A 567 -15.93 -10.60 4.91
C THR A 567 -15.57 -10.70 3.43
N ASN A 568 -14.47 -11.36 3.11
CA ASN A 568 -14.09 -11.60 1.73
C ASN A 568 -15.02 -12.64 1.07
N GLY A 569 -15.05 -12.68 -0.26
CA GLY A 569 -15.64 -13.82 -0.98
C GLY A 569 -14.77 -15.06 -0.81
N VAL A 570 -13.57 -15.03 -1.39
CA VAL A 570 -12.57 -16.10 -1.31
C VAL A 570 -11.23 -15.54 -0.84
N THR A 571 -10.59 -16.20 0.12
CA THR A 571 -9.22 -15.87 0.55
C THR A 571 -8.26 -17.04 0.29
N PHE A 572 -7.14 -16.75 -0.34
CA PHE A 572 -6.00 -17.65 -0.51
C PHE A 572 -4.83 -17.15 0.37
N SER A 573 -4.72 -17.65 1.60
CA SER A 573 -3.60 -17.34 2.51
C SER A 573 -2.54 -18.44 2.46
N PHE A 574 -1.27 -18.08 2.33
CA PHE A 574 -0.16 -19.05 2.34
C PHE A 574 -0.35 -20.18 1.31
N GLN A 575 -0.43 -19.81 0.04
CA GLN A 575 -0.69 -20.70 -1.08
C GLN A 575 0.45 -20.68 -2.09
N LEU A 576 0.70 -21.83 -2.72
CA LEU A 576 1.66 -21.99 -3.80
C LEU A 576 1.01 -22.71 -4.98
N GLY A 577 0.95 -22.05 -6.14
CA GLY A 577 0.38 -22.70 -7.33
C GLY A 577 -1.12 -23.00 -7.21
N SER A 578 -1.86 -22.19 -6.46
CA SER A 578 -3.32 -22.30 -6.30
C SER A 578 -4.06 -21.37 -7.28
N TRP A 579 -5.35 -21.62 -7.53
CA TRP A 579 -6.07 -20.86 -8.55
C TRP A 579 -7.55 -20.63 -8.30
N MET A 580 -8.07 -19.61 -8.98
CA MET A 580 -9.49 -19.32 -9.13
C MET A 580 -9.78 -19.18 -10.63
N ARG A 581 -10.69 -19.99 -11.17
CA ARG A 581 -10.95 -20.03 -12.62
C ARG A 581 -12.45 -20.09 -12.96
N ASN A 582 -12.93 -19.24 -13.87
CA ASN A 582 -14.33 -19.25 -14.30
C ASN A 582 -15.30 -19.08 -13.11
N VAL A 583 -14.99 -18.14 -12.20
CA VAL A 583 -15.80 -17.88 -11.01
C VAL A 583 -16.34 -16.45 -11.04
N ARG A 584 -17.62 -16.30 -10.71
CA ARG A 584 -18.24 -14.99 -10.48
C ARG A 584 -18.40 -14.77 -8.97
N ILE A 585 -18.02 -13.59 -8.48
CA ILE A 585 -18.35 -13.15 -7.12
C ILE A 585 -19.25 -11.94 -7.19
N VAL A 586 -20.38 -12.01 -6.47
CA VAL A 586 -21.38 -10.94 -6.42
C VAL A 586 -21.51 -10.44 -4.99
N ASN A 587 -21.50 -9.11 -4.81
CA ASN A 587 -21.73 -8.44 -3.53
C ASN A 587 -20.78 -8.87 -2.40
N SER A 588 -19.48 -9.06 -2.66
CA SER A 588 -18.56 -9.41 -1.56
C SER A 588 -18.65 -8.36 -0.46
N GLY A 589 -18.65 -8.76 0.82
CA GLY A 589 -18.62 -7.80 1.92
C GLY A 589 -17.42 -6.88 1.78
N ARG A 590 -16.22 -7.47 1.86
CA ARG A 590 -14.95 -6.78 1.81
C ARG A 590 -14.30 -6.88 0.43
N ASN A 591 -13.45 -7.88 0.20
CA ASN A 591 -12.76 -8.10 -1.07
C ASN A 591 -13.33 -9.36 -1.73
N PRO A 592 -13.60 -9.37 -3.05
CA PRO A 592 -14.11 -10.58 -3.70
C PRO A 592 -13.08 -11.70 -3.66
N VAL A 593 -11.82 -11.40 -3.97
CA VAL A 593 -10.70 -12.33 -3.87
C VAL A 593 -9.48 -11.65 -3.25
N TYR A 594 -8.76 -12.35 -2.38
CA TYR A 594 -7.52 -11.83 -1.78
C TYR A 594 -6.47 -12.93 -1.60
N LEU A 595 -5.20 -12.64 -1.92
CA LEU A 595 -4.13 -13.64 -2.01
C LEU A 595 -2.88 -13.32 -1.14
N PRO A 596 -3.01 -13.14 0.18
CA PRO A 596 -1.89 -12.78 1.06
C PRO A 596 -0.86 -13.92 1.25
N ASN A 597 0.42 -13.57 1.23
CA ASN A 597 1.56 -14.47 1.44
C ASN A 597 1.56 -15.66 0.48
N THR A 598 1.26 -15.41 -0.80
CA THR A 598 1.14 -16.46 -1.82
C THR A 598 2.21 -16.35 -2.90
N LYS A 599 2.41 -17.44 -3.64
CA LYS A 599 3.30 -17.45 -4.80
C LYS A 599 2.75 -18.29 -5.94
N PHE A 600 3.02 -17.90 -7.18
CA PHE A 600 2.62 -18.66 -8.39
C PHE A 600 1.11 -18.93 -8.49
N CYS A 601 0.27 -18.11 -7.88
CA CYS A 601 -1.18 -18.31 -7.92
C CYS A 601 -1.82 -17.63 -9.14
N GLU A 602 -2.99 -18.12 -9.57
CA GLU A 602 -3.72 -17.60 -10.74
C GLU A 602 -5.17 -17.21 -10.41
N VAL A 603 -5.60 -16.03 -10.87
CA VAL A 603 -7.01 -15.65 -10.98
C VAL A 603 -7.32 -15.47 -12.46
N ARG A 604 -8.12 -16.36 -13.04
CA ARG A 604 -8.35 -16.41 -14.49
C ARG A 604 -9.82 -16.49 -14.86
N ASP A 605 -10.24 -15.75 -15.89
CA ASP A 605 -11.60 -15.81 -16.44
C ASP A 605 -12.69 -15.56 -15.35
N CYS A 606 -12.47 -14.59 -14.47
CA CYS A 606 -13.35 -14.33 -13.33
C CYS A 606 -14.10 -13.00 -13.46
N GLU A 607 -15.27 -12.92 -12.83
CA GLU A 607 -16.10 -11.72 -12.79
C GLU A 607 -16.37 -11.31 -11.35
N PHE A 608 -16.06 -10.06 -10.99
CA PHE A 608 -16.33 -9.52 -9.67
C PHE A 608 -17.28 -8.33 -9.78
N ASP A 609 -18.51 -8.53 -9.33
CA ASP A 609 -19.59 -7.55 -9.44
C ASP A 609 -19.96 -7.03 -8.06
N ASP A 610 -19.52 -5.81 -7.80
CA ASP A 610 -19.81 -5.03 -6.59
C ASP A 610 -19.18 -5.56 -5.28
N ALA A 611 -18.97 -4.64 -4.35
CA ALA A 611 -18.60 -4.91 -2.97
C ALA A 611 -19.45 -4.05 -2.02
N LEU A 612 -19.95 -4.64 -0.94
CA LEU A 612 -20.88 -3.95 -0.04
C LEU A 612 -20.20 -2.82 0.73
N PHE A 613 -18.96 -3.04 1.15
CA PHE A 613 -18.18 -2.05 1.90
C PHE A 613 -17.17 -1.38 1.00
N LYS A 614 -17.34 -0.07 0.84
CA LYS A 614 -16.48 0.79 0.01
C LYS A 614 -15.98 2.03 0.76
N GLY A 615 -15.89 1.92 2.09
CA GLY A 615 -15.25 2.93 2.94
C GLY A 615 -13.74 2.73 3.05
N GLY A 616 -13.15 3.27 4.11
CA GLY A 616 -11.74 3.01 4.46
C GLY A 616 -11.52 1.61 5.06
N GLY A 617 -10.26 1.25 5.33
CA GLY A 617 -9.89 -0.01 5.98
C GLY A 617 -9.50 -1.15 5.06
N GLY A 618 -9.17 -0.86 3.80
CA GLY A 618 -8.69 -1.87 2.85
C GLY A 618 -9.82 -2.80 2.40
N THR A 619 -10.78 -2.27 1.66
CA THR A 619 -12.01 -2.97 1.25
C THR A 619 -12.32 -2.70 -0.22
N ALA A 620 -13.06 -3.60 -0.86
CA ALA A 620 -13.38 -3.59 -2.29
C ALA A 620 -12.13 -3.62 -3.19
N TYR A 621 -11.12 -4.39 -2.79
CA TYR A 621 -9.86 -4.54 -3.53
C TYR A 621 -9.83 -5.83 -4.35
N VAL A 622 -9.25 -5.73 -5.54
CA VAL A 622 -9.01 -6.88 -6.43
C VAL A 622 -7.55 -6.87 -6.86
N GLY A 623 -6.74 -7.78 -6.33
CA GLY A 623 -5.34 -7.88 -6.72
C GLY A 623 -4.46 -8.60 -5.70
N PHE A 624 -3.27 -8.07 -5.47
CA PHE A 624 -2.16 -8.79 -4.85
C PHE A 624 -1.63 -8.06 -3.62
N GLU A 625 -1.67 -8.74 -2.47
CA GLU A 625 -1.01 -8.32 -1.23
C GLU A 625 0.05 -9.35 -0.87
N THR A 626 1.31 -8.96 -0.62
CA THR A 626 2.39 -9.91 -0.26
C THR A 626 2.41 -11.17 -1.15
N ALA A 627 2.07 -11.00 -2.43
CA ALA A 627 1.98 -12.07 -3.40
C ALA A 627 3.14 -11.96 -4.39
N PHE A 628 3.68 -13.11 -4.80
CA PHE A 628 4.91 -13.17 -5.59
C PHE A 628 4.72 -14.01 -6.84
N ASP A 629 5.09 -13.48 -8.00
CA ASP A 629 4.97 -14.22 -9.27
C ASP A 629 3.56 -14.78 -9.52
N CYS A 630 2.51 -14.06 -9.14
CA CYS A 630 1.12 -14.44 -9.41
C CYS A 630 0.62 -13.85 -10.74
N LEU A 631 -0.47 -14.39 -11.27
CA LEU A 631 -1.08 -13.95 -12.52
C LEU A 631 -2.59 -13.70 -12.33
N MET A 632 -3.04 -12.54 -12.82
CA MET A 632 -4.44 -12.22 -13.04
C MET A 632 -4.67 -12.05 -14.54
N ASP A 633 -5.60 -12.80 -15.12
CA ASP A 633 -5.79 -12.88 -16.57
C ASP A 633 -7.27 -12.96 -16.93
N SER A 634 -7.73 -12.14 -17.86
CA SER A 634 -9.14 -12.12 -18.30
C SER A 634 -10.14 -11.91 -17.15
N VAL A 635 -9.82 -11.02 -16.22
CA VAL A 635 -10.73 -10.66 -15.11
C VAL A 635 -11.59 -9.45 -15.50
N VAL A 636 -12.86 -9.46 -15.10
CA VAL A 636 -13.76 -8.31 -15.22
C VAL A 636 -14.19 -7.87 -13.83
N THR A 637 -14.04 -6.59 -13.52
CA THR A 637 -14.55 -6.00 -12.28
C THR A 637 -15.54 -4.89 -12.56
N LYS A 638 -16.50 -4.71 -11.66
CA LYS A 638 -17.44 -3.59 -11.68
C LYS A 638 -17.60 -3.04 -10.27
N LYS A 639 -17.53 -1.71 -10.13
CA LYS A 639 -17.81 -0.99 -8.88
C LYS A 639 -16.97 -1.49 -7.71
N MET A 640 -15.68 -1.73 -7.96
CA MET A 640 -14.69 -1.94 -6.90
C MET A 640 -14.08 -0.59 -6.53
N ARG A 641 -13.35 -0.53 -5.40
CA ARG A 641 -12.55 0.66 -5.08
C ARG A 641 -11.30 0.68 -5.94
N HIS A 642 -10.43 -0.29 -5.71
CA HIS A 642 -9.13 -0.38 -6.36
C HIS A 642 -9.05 -1.73 -7.06
N ALA A 643 -8.96 -1.69 -8.39
CA ALA A 643 -8.90 -2.87 -9.24
C ALA A 643 -8.19 -2.53 -10.58
N PRO A 644 -6.99 -3.08 -10.84
CA PRO A 644 -6.22 -3.94 -9.95
C PRO A 644 -5.58 -3.17 -8.79
N ASP A 645 -5.41 -3.83 -7.65
CA ASP A 645 -4.74 -3.33 -6.46
C ASP A 645 -3.46 -4.14 -6.17
N ILE A 646 -2.32 -3.47 -6.00
CA ILE A 646 -1.03 -4.12 -5.72
C ILE A 646 -0.43 -3.50 -4.47
N GLN A 647 -0.15 -4.30 -3.44
CA GLN A 647 0.33 -3.78 -2.16
C GLN A 647 1.22 -4.73 -1.34
N TRP A 648 1.90 -4.14 -0.35
CA TRP A 648 2.69 -4.79 0.68
C TRP A 648 3.72 -5.78 0.13
N ALA A 649 4.77 -5.23 -0.48
CA ALA A 649 5.90 -5.93 -1.08
C ALA A 649 5.54 -6.87 -2.25
N ALA A 650 4.29 -6.88 -2.71
CA ALA A 650 3.88 -7.71 -3.85
C ALA A 650 4.81 -7.44 -5.05
N SER A 651 5.35 -8.51 -5.65
CA SER A 651 6.33 -8.38 -6.73
C SER A 651 6.35 -9.52 -7.73
N GLY A 652 6.76 -9.21 -8.96
CA GLY A 652 6.75 -10.17 -10.07
C GLY A 652 5.35 -10.56 -10.53
N ASN A 653 4.29 -9.90 -10.05
CA ASN A 653 2.93 -10.25 -10.44
C ASN A 653 2.57 -9.65 -11.80
N VAL A 654 1.68 -10.33 -12.52
CA VAL A 654 1.18 -9.91 -13.83
C VAL A 654 -0.34 -9.76 -13.76
N VAL A 655 -0.85 -8.61 -14.17
CA VAL A 655 -2.28 -8.40 -14.43
C VAL A 655 -2.44 -8.09 -15.91
N ARG A 656 -3.17 -8.95 -16.62
CA ARG A 656 -3.29 -8.83 -18.07
C ARG A 656 -4.68 -9.10 -18.61
N ASN A 657 -4.93 -8.56 -19.80
CA ASN A 657 -6.12 -8.85 -20.61
C ASN A 657 -7.43 -8.67 -19.83
N SER A 658 -7.45 -7.78 -18.84
CA SER A 658 -8.53 -7.61 -17.87
C SER A 658 -9.25 -6.28 -18.09
N LYS A 659 -10.49 -6.18 -17.58
CA LYS A 659 -11.37 -5.03 -17.75
C LYS A 659 -11.88 -4.56 -16.39
N PHE A 660 -11.51 -3.34 -16.03
CA PHE A 660 -11.84 -2.76 -14.73
C PHE A 660 -12.77 -1.57 -14.94
N TYR A 661 -14.01 -1.69 -14.48
CA TYR A 661 -15.06 -0.69 -14.68
C TYR A 661 -15.43 -0.01 -13.37
N ASN A 662 -15.35 1.32 -13.37
CA ASN A 662 -15.61 2.19 -12.22
C ASN A 662 -14.72 1.82 -11.02
N SER A 663 -13.43 1.71 -11.30
CA SER A 663 -12.36 1.43 -10.33
C SER A 663 -11.06 2.01 -10.85
N ASP A 664 -10.27 2.61 -9.96
CA ASP A 664 -8.89 2.99 -10.28
C ASP A 664 -7.93 1.80 -10.14
N ALA A 665 -6.85 1.81 -10.93
CA ALA A 665 -5.75 0.88 -10.74
C ALA A 665 -4.77 1.48 -9.70
N GLN A 666 -4.34 0.69 -8.72
CA GLN A 666 -3.45 1.19 -7.68
C GLN A 666 -2.22 0.32 -7.44
N PHE A 667 -1.06 0.98 -7.42
CA PHE A 667 0.09 0.56 -6.62
C PHE A 667 -0.09 1.21 -5.24
N HIS A 668 -0.75 0.47 -4.36
CA HIS A 668 -1.51 1.03 -3.26
C HIS A 668 -0.69 1.23 -1.97
N ALA A 669 0.19 0.30 -1.61
CA ALA A 669 1.04 0.44 -0.43
C ALA A 669 2.28 -0.44 -0.46
N GLY A 670 3.28 -0.11 0.36
CA GLY A 670 4.23 -1.11 0.86
C GLY A 670 5.31 -1.54 -0.12
N TRP A 671 5.85 -0.64 -0.96
CA TRP A 671 7.01 -0.89 -1.81
C TRP A 671 6.85 -2.06 -2.78
N ALA A 672 5.67 -2.15 -3.43
CA ALA A 672 5.44 -3.10 -4.49
C ALA A 672 6.35 -2.80 -5.69
N HIS A 673 6.96 -3.83 -6.27
CA HIS A 673 8.03 -3.66 -7.26
C HIS A 673 8.00 -4.76 -8.33
N GLU A 674 8.57 -4.46 -9.49
CA GLU A 674 8.66 -5.42 -10.61
C GLU A 674 7.32 -6.10 -10.96
N ASN A 675 6.17 -5.41 -10.82
CA ASN A 675 4.87 -5.90 -11.28
C ASN A 675 4.55 -5.38 -12.69
N LEU A 676 3.72 -6.11 -13.43
CA LEU A 676 3.30 -5.78 -14.79
C LEU A 676 1.78 -5.61 -14.87
N LEU A 677 1.33 -4.46 -15.36
CA LEU A 677 -0.02 -4.27 -15.88
C LEU A 677 0.07 -4.22 -17.42
N GLU A 678 -0.53 -5.19 -18.12
CA GLU A 678 -0.52 -5.20 -19.59
C GLU A 678 -1.84 -5.52 -20.30
N GLY A 679 -2.12 -4.87 -21.43
CA GLY A 679 -3.28 -5.23 -22.26
C GLY A 679 -4.63 -5.06 -21.55
N ASN A 680 -4.70 -4.21 -20.52
CA ASN A 680 -5.93 -4.01 -19.74
C ASN A 680 -6.74 -2.82 -20.27
N LEU A 681 -8.04 -2.88 -20.04
CA LEU A 681 -8.95 -1.73 -20.12
C LEU A 681 -9.26 -1.27 -18.69
N ILE A 682 -8.88 -0.04 -18.35
CA ILE A 682 -9.14 0.55 -17.03
C ILE A 682 -10.00 1.79 -17.24
N ILE A 683 -11.19 1.79 -16.66
CA ILE A 683 -12.14 2.91 -16.71
C ILE A 683 -12.43 3.35 -15.29
N ALA A 684 -11.68 4.35 -14.81
CA ALA A 684 -12.09 5.16 -13.69
C ALA A 684 -13.10 6.21 -14.18
N GLY A 685 -14.18 6.42 -13.44
CA GLY A 685 -15.24 7.38 -13.77
C GLY A 685 -15.70 8.15 -12.54
N ASP A 686 -16.63 9.09 -12.67
CA ASP A 686 -17.13 9.84 -11.50
C ASP A 686 -17.76 8.88 -10.45
N ASP A 687 -18.41 7.81 -10.92
CA ASP A 687 -18.91 6.71 -10.09
C ASP A 687 -17.80 6.00 -9.28
N ASP A 688 -16.55 6.00 -9.75
CA ASP A 688 -15.41 5.42 -9.00
C ASP A 688 -15.17 6.18 -7.69
N ILE A 689 -15.23 7.52 -7.73
CA ILE A 689 -15.08 8.37 -6.54
C ILE A 689 -16.21 8.10 -5.54
N GLU A 690 -17.44 7.92 -6.03
CA GLU A 690 -18.57 7.52 -5.17
C GLU A 690 -18.38 6.14 -4.55
N ASN A 691 -17.72 5.25 -5.29
CA ASN A 691 -17.32 3.92 -4.86
C ASN A 691 -16.01 3.91 -4.07
N GLY A 692 -15.38 5.04 -3.76
CA GLY A 692 -14.21 5.15 -2.88
C GLY A 692 -12.84 4.97 -3.56
N GLY A 693 -12.79 5.01 -4.90
CA GLY A 693 -11.56 5.22 -5.67
C GLY A 693 -11.13 6.69 -5.68
N TYR A 694 -9.93 6.97 -6.19
CA TYR A 694 -9.36 8.32 -6.19
C TYR A 694 -9.63 9.08 -7.50
N GLY A 695 -10.21 8.43 -8.51
CA GLY A 695 -10.50 9.05 -9.81
C GLY A 695 -9.26 9.24 -10.70
N HIS A 696 -8.12 8.66 -10.34
CA HIS A 696 -6.95 8.56 -11.21
C HIS A 696 -7.04 7.31 -12.07
N GLY A 697 -6.41 7.32 -13.24
CA GLY A 697 -6.36 6.11 -14.08
C GLY A 697 -5.50 5.03 -13.42
N ILE A 698 -4.29 5.44 -13.04
CA ILE A 698 -3.35 4.63 -12.26
C ILE A 698 -2.77 5.50 -11.15
N PHE A 699 -2.94 5.08 -9.89
CA PHE A 699 -2.38 5.76 -8.72
C PHE A 699 -1.20 4.95 -8.14
N ALA A 700 -0.19 5.65 -7.66
CA ALA A 700 0.90 5.08 -6.87
C ALA A 700 1.11 5.89 -5.59
N SER A 701 1.09 5.20 -4.45
CA SER A 701 1.37 5.79 -3.14
C SER A 701 2.82 6.28 -3.01
N GLY A 702 3.11 7.11 -2.01
CA GLY A 702 4.38 7.83 -1.91
C GLY A 702 4.95 7.95 -0.48
N PRO A 703 6.24 8.34 -0.35
CA PRO A 703 6.96 8.38 0.92
C PRO A 703 6.29 9.22 2.01
N SER A 704 5.64 10.33 1.63
CA SER A 704 4.94 11.21 2.55
C SER A 704 3.70 10.59 3.20
N SER A 705 3.17 9.50 2.64
CA SER A 705 2.01 8.80 3.19
C SER A 705 2.36 8.13 4.52
N THR A 706 1.54 8.38 5.54
CA THR A 706 1.64 7.74 6.86
C THR A 706 0.83 6.44 6.95
N GLU A 707 0.03 6.14 5.93
CA GLU A 707 -0.87 4.98 5.89
C GLU A 707 -0.38 3.89 4.91
N HIS A 708 0.11 4.31 3.74
CA HIS A 708 0.41 3.41 2.63
C HIS A 708 1.93 3.27 2.37
N GLY A 709 2.64 4.39 2.51
CA GLY A 709 4.08 4.45 2.28
C GLY A 709 4.43 4.53 0.79
N PRO A 710 5.69 4.31 0.43
CA PRO A 710 6.16 4.46 -0.95
C PRO A 710 6.03 3.18 -1.78
N GLU A 711 6.02 3.31 -3.11
CA GLU A 711 6.08 2.18 -4.04
C GLU A 711 7.48 1.91 -4.60
N GLY A 712 7.78 0.64 -4.87
CA GLY A 712 9.11 0.17 -5.21
C GLY A 712 9.49 0.31 -6.69
N PRO A 713 10.69 -0.16 -7.07
CA PRO A 713 11.25 0.04 -8.40
C PRO A 713 10.61 -0.83 -9.49
N ARG A 714 10.79 -0.42 -10.74
CA ARG A 714 10.58 -1.24 -11.96
C ARG A 714 9.20 -1.85 -12.15
N ASN A 715 8.15 -1.25 -11.61
CA ASN A 715 6.81 -1.59 -12.08
C ASN A 715 6.64 -1.15 -13.54
N VAL A 716 5.84 -1.90 -14.29
CA VAL A 716 5.69 -1.73 -15.73
C VAL A 716 4.21 -1.63 -16.09
N ILE A 717 3.90 -0.58 -16.85
CA ILE A 717 2.56 -0.29 -17.39
C ILE A 717 2.71 -0.36 -18.91
N TYR A 718 2.21 -1.43 -19.52
CA TYR A 718 2.49 -1.78 -20.92
C TYR A 718 1.21 -2.01 -21.73
N ASN A 719 1.00 -1.28 -22.83
CA ASN A 719 -0.10 -1.57 -23.77
C ASN A 719 -1.50 -1.60 -23.12
N ASN A 720 -1.79 -0.70 -22.18
CA ASN A 720 -3.11 -0.56 -21.56
C ASN A 720 -3.91 0.56 -22.22
N ASP A 721 -5.24 0.50 -22.12
CA ASP A 721 -6.17 1.58 -22.47
C ASP A 721 -6.85 2.08 -21.19
N VAL A 722 -6.56 3.33 -20.82
CA VAL A 722 -6.92 3.92 -19.52
C VAL A 722 -7.78 5.15 -19.71
N VAL A 723 -8.80 5.30 -18.89
CA VAL A 723 -9.68 6.48 -18.80
C VAL A 723 -9.77 6.92 -17.35
N ALA A 724 -9.62 8.22 -17.12
CA ALA A 724 -9.66 8.79 -15.78
C ALA A 724 -10.30 10.19 -15.75
N PRO A 725 -11.13 10.53 -14.74
CA PRO A 725 -11.63 11.89 -14.55
C PRO A 725 -10.55 12.89 -14.11
N HIS A 726 -9.48 12.44 -13.44
CA HIS A 726 -8.37 13.28 -12.98
C HIS A 726 -7.08 12.99 -13.77
N ASP A 727 -5.98 12.71 -13.07
CA ASP A 727 -4.71 12.38 -13.70
C ASP A 727 -4.78 11.00 -14.39
N GLY A 728 -4.09 10.90 -15.53
CA GLY A 728 -3.92 9.61 -16.21
C GLY A 728 -3.10 8.64 -15.36
N ILE A 729 -1.91 9.09 -14.94
CA ILE A 729 -1.04 8.40 -13.98
C ILE A 729 -0.62 9.38 -12.90
N HIS A 730 -0.91 9.05 -11.64
CA HIS A 730 -0.58 9.85 -10.47
C HIS A 730 0.43 9.10 -9.60
N MET A 731 1.68 9.58 -9.54
CA MET A 731 2.74 8.98 -8.72
C MET A 731 3.13 9.94 -7.58
N GLU A 732 2.74 9.59 -6.36
CA GLU A 732 3.08 10.36 -5.14
C GLU A 732 4.55 10.20 -4.73
N GLY A 733 5.26 9.19 -5.24
CA GLY A 733 6.71 9.15 -5.12
C GLY A 733 7.36 7.82 -4.77
N GLY A 734 8.68 7.85 -4.61
CA GLY A 734 9.50 6.70 -4.22
C GLY A 734 9.79 5.72 -5.36
N ASN A 735 9.32 6.04 -6.57
CA ASN A 735 9.35 5.17 -7.73
C ASN A 735 10.69 5.32 -8.48
N GLU A 736 11.42 4.22 -8.67
CA GLU A 736 12.63 4.21 -9.50
C GLU A 736 12.42 3.35 -10.75
N ASN A 737 12.78 3.89 -11.92
CA ASN A 737 12.81 3.17 -13.20
C ASN A 737 11.52 2.40 -13.56
N TRP A 738 10.36 3.02 -13.33
CA TRP A 738 9.13 2.52 -13.92
C TRP A 738 9.16 2.64 -15.44
N LEU A 739 8.60 1.64 -16.11
CA LEU A 739 8.47 1.61 -17.57
C LEU A 739 7.00 1.83 -17.94
N ILE A 740 6.71 2.97 -18.57
CA ILE A 740 5.37 3.35 -19.01
C ILE A 740 5.38 3.34 -20.53
N LEU A 741 4.88 2.26 -21.13
CA LEU A 741 5.17 1.90 -22.50
C LEU A 741 3.91 1.60 -23.31
N TYR A 742 3.77 2.23 -24.48
CA TYR A 742 2.76 1.90 -25.49
C TYR A 742 1.30 1.94 -24.99
N ASN A 743 0.98 2.72 -23.97
CA ASN A 743 -0.37 2.85 -23.44
C ASN A 743 -1.16 3.93 -24.19
N ARG A 744 -2.50 3.79 -24.23
CA ARG A 744 -3.40 4.90 -24.47
C ARG A 744 -3.99 5.37 -23.15
N ILE A 745 -3.86 6.65 -22.83
CA ILE A 745 -4.34 7.21 -21.56
C ILE A 745 -5.14 8.47 -21.82
N ARG A 746 -6.41 8.45 -21.41
CA ARG A 746 -7.33 9.59 -21.48
C ARG A 746 -7.48 10.18 -20.09
N SER A 747 -7.00 11.41 -19.90
CA SER A 747 -7.03 12.13 -18.64
C SER A 747 -8.04 13.28 -18.69
N GLY A 748 -8.79 13.45 -17.61
CA GLY A 748 -9.75 14.54 -17.43
C GLY A 748 -9.06 15.82 -16.96
N ASP A 749 -9.42 16.33 -15.79
CA ASP A 749 -8.98 17.66 -15.28
C ASP A 749 -7.60 17.66 -14.60
N GLY A 750 -6.90 16.53 -14.59
CA GLY A 750 -5.54 16.35 -14.07
C GLY A 750 -4.46 16.47 -15.14
N TYR A 751 -3.23 16.07 -14.80
CA TYR A 751 -2.11 15.83 -15.69
C TYR A 751 -2.25 14.50 -16.42
N SER A 752 -1.65 14.38 -17.61
CA SER A 752 -1.49 13.06 -18.22
C SER A 752 -0.59 12.17 -17.38
N ILE A 753 0.48 12.75 -16.81
CA ILE A 753 1.35 12.10 -15.84
C ILE A 753 1.78 13.13 -14.77
N TYR A 754 1.60 12.77 -13.51
CA TYR A 754 2.12 13.50 -12.36
C TYR A 754 3.14 12.65 -11.62
N CYS A 755 4.31 13.24 -11.33
CA CYS A 755 5.41 12.62 -10.60
C CYS A 755 5.79 13.53 -9.44
N ARG A 756 5.52 13.15 -8.18
CA ARG A 756 5.78 14.03 -7.03
C ARG A 756 7.23 13.98 -6.57
N GLU A 757 7.54 13.27 -5.49
CA GLU A 757 8.89 13.24 -4.90
C GLU A 757 9.57 11.90 -5.13
N LYS A 758 10.85 11.91 -5.47
CA LYS A 758 11.63 10.67 -5.64
C LYS A 758 11.04 9.72 -6.71
N SER A 759 10.37 10.27 -7.73
CA SER A 759 9.95 9.55 -8.94
C SER A 759 10.97 9.82 -10.05
N PHE A 760 11.90 8.90 -10.26
CA PHE A 760 13.08 9.15 -11.08
C PHE A 760 13.45 7.96 -11.97
N ASP A 761 14.28 8.22 -12.98
CA ASP A 761 14.81 7.22 -13.91
C ASP A 761 13.77 6.47 -14.75
N HIS A 762 12.54 6.98 -14.81
CA HIS A 762 11.46 6.39 -15.60
C HIS A 762 11.74 6.42 -17.10
N VAL A 763 11.23 5.42 -17.81
CA VAL A 763 11.18 5.41 -19.28
C VAL A 763 9.72 5.47 -19.70
N ILE A 764 9.35 6.55 -20.37
CA ILE A 764 8.00 6.84 -20.84
C ILE A 764 8.05 6.86 -22.36
N GLN A 765 7.66 5.76 -23.01
CA GLN A 765 7.92 5.56 -24.44
C GLN A 765 6.71 5.07 -25.23
N GLY A 766 6.49 5.68 -26.40
CA GLY A 766 5.52 5.21 -27.39
C GLY A 766 4.05 5.29 -26.96
N ASN A 767 3.74 6.05 -25.91
CA ASN A 767 2.37 6.20 -25.41
C ASN A 767 1.58 7.24 -26.21
N VAL A 768 0.25 7.13 -26.14
CA VAL A 768 -0.70 8.12 -26.64
C VAL A 768 -1.49 8.67 -25.45
N PHE A 769 -1.32 9.95 -25.17
CA PHE A 769 -2.07 10.67 -24.13
C PHE A 769 -3.12 11.57 -24.77
N VAL A 770 -4.33 11.56 -24.23
CA VAL A 770 -5.41 12.47 -24.62
C VAL A 770 -5.88 13.21 -23.38
N GLY A 771 -5.48 14.47 -23.27
CA GLY A 771 -5.90 15.35 -22.20
C GLY A 771 -7.17 16.10 -22.58
N GLU A 772 -8.34 15.55 -22.24
CA GLU A 772 -9.64 16.12 -22.61
C GLU A 772 -9.90 17.46 -21.93
N ARG A 773 -9.47 17.59 -20.66
CA ARG A 773 -9.54 18.82 -19.85
C ARG A 773 -8.26 19.05 -19.05
N SER A 774 -7.15 18.46 -19.50
CA SER A 774 -5.98 18.29 -18.65
C SER A 774 -5.28 19.60 -18.29
N LYS A 775 -4.66 19.59 -17.12
CA LYS A 775 -3.78 20.66 -16.65
C LYS A 775 -2.65 20.88 -17.65
N THR A 776 -2.14 22.11 -17.63
CA THR A 776 -0.94 22.49 -18.35
C THR A 776 0.19 22.68 -17.34
N PRO A 777 1.39 22.12 -17.59
CA PRO A 777 1.77 21.27 -18.73
C PRO A 777 1.18 19.85 -18.65
N MET A 778 1.25 19.07 -19.73
CA MET A 778 0.68 17.71 -19.78
C MET A 778 1.38 16.72 -18.82
N VAL A 779 2.70 16.85 -18.65
CA VAL A 779 3.51 16.06 -17.72
C VAL A 779 4.10 17.01 -16.68
N TYR A 780 3.92 16.70 -15.40
CA TYR A 780 4.38 17.56 -14.31
C TYR A 780 5.20 16.81 -13.27
N PHE A 781 6.40 17.35 -13.00
CA PHE A 781 7.34 16.87 -12.00
C PHE A 781 7.28 17.78 -10.77
N GLY A 782 6.67 17.28 -9.69
CA GLY A 782 6.39 17.99 -8.44
C GLY A 782 7.61 18.22 -7.54
N ALA A 783 8.77 17.61 -7.81
CA ALA A 783 9.98 17.81 -7.01
C ALA A 783 11.27 17.82 -7.85
N PRO A 784 12.32 18.55 -7.43
CA PRO A 784 13.61 18.61 -8.12
C PRO A 784 14.35 17.28 -8.24
N ASN A 785 14.03 16.31 -7.39
CA ASN A 785 14.64 14.98 -7.39
C ASN A 785 13.99 14.01 -8.39
N CYS A 786 12.95 14.43 -9.11
CA CYS A 786 12.39 13.72 -10.24
C CYS A 786 13.28 13.92 -11.48
N THR A 787 14.37 13.15 -11.54
CA THR A 787 15.44 13.30 -12.54
C THR A 787 15.63 12.00 -13.33
N GLY A 788 16.43 12.04 -14.39
CA GLY A 788 16.76 10.85 -15.18
C GLY A 788 15.61 10.26 -15.98
N VAL A 789 14.44 10.91 -15.98
CA VAL A 789 13.25 10.49 -16.73
C VAL A 789 13.43 10.74 -18.22
N GLU A 790 13.06 9.75 -19.04
CA GLU A 790 13.10 9.79 -20.50
C GLU A 790 11.69 9.75 -21.08
N LEU A 791 11.35 10.71 -21.94
CA LEU A 791 10.12 10.77 -22.71
C LEU A 791 10.45 10.59 -24.19
N ILE A 792 10.08 9.44 -24.76
CA ILE A 792 10.53 9.04 -26.10
C ILE A 792 9.35 8.66 -27.00
N GLY A 793 9.16 9.36 -28.12
CA GLY A 793 8.22 8.93 -29.16
C GLY A 793 6.75 8.90 -28.72
N ASN A 794 6.36 9.70 -27.73
CA ASN A 794 4.98 9.76 -27.25
C ASN A 794 4.18 10.80 -28.03
N LYS A 795 2.86 10.60 -28.11
CA LYS A 795 1.91 11.56 -28.69
C LYS A 795 1.01 12.11 -27.61
N PHE A 796 0.88 13.42 -27.53
CA PHE A 796 0.05 14.13 -26.56
C PHE A 796 -0.99 14.96 -27.30
N TYR A 797 -2.26 14.59 -27.21
CA TYR A 797 -3.38 15.36 -27.72
C TYR A 797 -3.95 16.20 -26.57
N GLY A 798 -3.95 17.52 -26.68
CA GLY A 798 -4.46 18.39 -25.62
C GLY A 798 -4.48 19.86 -26.00
N ALA A 799 -5.02 20.69 -25.12
CA ALA A 799 -5.03 22.14 -25.29
C ALA A 799 -3.74 22.83 -24.80
N SER A 800 -2.82 22.07 -24.19
CA SER A 800 -1.60 22.63 -23.61
C SER A 800 -0.60 23.06 -24.68
N ALA A 801 0.05 24.21 -24.46
CA ALA A 801 1.20 24.66 -25.25
C ALA A 801 2.55 24.17 -24.70
N LYS A 802 2.56 23.53 -23.52
CA LYS A 802 3.79 23.10 -22.83
C LYS A 802 3.69 21.63 -22.45
N LEU A 803 4.65 20.82 -22.93
CA LEU A 803 4.62 19.39 -22.67
C LEU A 803 5.02 19.06 -21.23
N ILE A 804 6.15 19.60 -20.76
CA ILE A 804 6.77 19.24 -19.49
C ILE A 804 6.84 20.46 -18.56
N GLY A 805 6.51 20.27 -17.29
CA GLY A 805 6.74 21.26 -16.23
C GLY A 805 7.44 20.66 -15.03
N PHE A 806 8.11 21.56 -14.31
CA PHE A 806 8.81 21.23 -13.07
C PHE A 806 8.34 22.20 -12.00
N ASN A 807 8.14 21.69 -10.79
CA ASN A 807 7.95 22.52 -9.62
C ASN A 807 9.15 23.46 -9.47
N GLY A 808 8.90 24.74 -9.21
CA GLY A 808 9.95 25.75 -9.19
C GLY A 808 10.49 26.18 -10.57
N GLY A 809 10.04 25.57 -11.67
CA GLY A 809 10.75 25.64 -12.95
C GLY A 809 12.12 24.96 -12.93
N VAL A 810 12.39 24.12 -11.92
CA VAL A 810 13.70 23.52 -11.68
C VAL A 810 13.62 22.01 -11.88
N GLY A 811 14.24 21.52 -12.94
CA GLY A 811 14.38 20.10 -13.18
C GLY A 811 14.86 19.80 -14.59
N LYS A 812 14.99 18.51 -14.90
CA LYS A 812 15.41 18.07 -16.23
C LYS A 812 14.83 16.69 -16.52
N ALA A 813 14.23 16.56 -17.69
CA ALA A 813 13.88 15.30 -18.32
C ALA A 813 14.51 15.26 -19.71
N LEU A 814 14.81 14.05 -20.19
CA LEU A 814 15.24 13.85 -21.57
C LEU A 814 14.01 13.67 -22.44
N GLU A 815 13.88 14.48 -23.49
CA GLU A 815 12.80 14.38 -24.46
C GLU A 815 13.37 14.08 -25.85
N ARG A 816 12.78 13.11 -26.54
CA ARG A 816 13.11 12.76 -27.93
C ARG A 816 11.86 12.37 -28.70
N ASN A 817 11.64 13.00 -29.86
CA ASN A 817 10.58 12.63 -30.81
C ASN A 817 9.15 12.59 -30.22
N ASN A 818 8.85 13.37 -29.17
CA ASN A 818 7.46 13.48 -28.72
C ASN A 818 6.70 14.50 -29.59
N GLU A 819 5.40 14.28 -29.74
CA GLU A 819 4.50 15.16 -30.49
C GLU A 819 3.45 15.76 -29.55
N LEU A 820 3.30 17.09 -29.58
CA LEU A 820 2.20 17.80 -28.93
C LEU A 820 1.20 18.24 -30.01
N LEU A 821 0.02 17.63 -30.00
CA LEU A 821 -1.01 17.68 -31.03
C LEU A 821 -2.28 18.35 -30.48
N SER A 822 -3.09 18.93 -31.38
CA SER A 822 -4.35 19.56 -31.00
C SER A 822 -5.36 18.53 -30.49
N LEU A 823 -6.13 18.88 -29.47
CA LEU A 823 -7.26 18.07 -29.01
C LEU A 823 -8.30 17.79 -30.13
N ASN A 824 -8.43 18.68 -31.12
CA ASN A 824 -9.32 18.46 -32.28
C ASN A 824 -8.89 17.24 -33.13
N GLU A 825 -7.64 16.79 -33.00
CA GLU A 825 -7.12 15.61 -33.68
C GLU A 825 -7.25 14.34 -32.85
N ALA A 826 -7.82 14.40 -31.63
CA ALA A 826 -7.92 13.25 -30.72
C ALA A 826 -8.74 12.08 -31.30
N ALA A 827 -9.60 12.32 -32.31
CA ALA A 827 -10.24 11.23 -33.06
C ALA A 827 -9.23 10.29 -33.74
N LYS A 828 -7.99 10.73 -33.96
CA LYS A 828 -6.86 9.95 -34.51
C LYS A 828 -6.07 9.21 -33.42
N ALA A 829 -6.39 9.38 -32.13
CA ALA A 829 -5.69 8.78 -31.00
C ALA A 829 -6.01 7.29 -30.85
N ALA A 830 -5.47 6.49 -31.76
CA ALA A 830 -5.53 5.04 -31.72
C ALA A 830 -4.69 4.48 -30.57
N VAL A 831 -5.06 3.29 -30.10
CA VAL A 831 -4.20 2.51 -29.18
C VAL A 831 -2.85 2.25 -29.88
N PRO A 832 -1.71 2.49 -29.21
CA PRO A 832 -0.40 2.21 -29.79
C PRO A 832 -0.25 0.75 -30.21
N LYS A 833 0.63 0.50 -31.18
CA LYS A 833 1.05 -0.87 -31.55
C LYS A 833 2.44 -1.14 -30.97
N PRO A 834 2.55 -1.85 -29.84
CA PRO A 834 3.85 -2.24 -29.31
C PRO A 834 4.55 -3.26 -30.23
N PRO A 835 5.87 -3.47 -30.08
CA PRO A 835 6.60 -4.49 -30.84
C PRO A 835 6.11 -5.93 -30.61
N VAL A 836 5.52 -6.20 -29.44
CA VAL A 836 4.80 -7.43 -29.12
C VAL A 836 3.54 -7.05 -28.34
N GLU A 837 2.44 -7.76 -28.53
CA GLU A 837 1.18 -7.42 -27.85
C GLU A 837 1.25 -7.61 -26.32
N SER A 838 1.96 -8.65 -25.88
CA SER A 838 2.16 -9.00 -24.48
C SER A 838 3.64 -9.31 -24.25
N ILE A 839 4.26 -8.54 -23.35
CA ILE A 839 5.66 -8.78 -22.97
C ILE A 839 5.75 -10.05 -22.12
N TYR A 840 4.74 -10.33 -21.28
CA TYR A 840 4.67 -11.56 -20.48
C TYR A 840 4.62 -12.82 -21.35
N LEU A 841 3.71 -12.88 -22.34
CA LEU A 841 3.61 -14.04 -23.23
C LEU A 841 4.85 -14.18 -24.11
N TRP A 842 5.45 -13.06 -24.54
CA TRP A 842 6.72 -13.09 -25.26
C TRP A 842 7.84 -13.71 -24.40
N GLN A 843 7.95 -13.34 -23.11
CA GLN A 843 8.91 -13.96 -22.19
C GLN A 843 8.63 -15.46 -22.00
N LYS A 844 7.37 -15.85 -21.76
CA LYS A 844 6.93 -17.25 -21.61
C LYS A 844 7.25 -18.12 -22.83
N ALA A 845 7.12 -17.59 -24.03
CA ALA A 845 7.42 -18.33 -25.26
C ALA A 845 8.92 -18.64 -25.38
N ARG A 846 9.78 -17.74 -24.89
CA ARG A 846 11.24 -17.88 -24.98
C ARG A 846 11.83 -18.81 -23.92
N THR A 847 11.20 -18.92 -22.75
CA THR A 847 11.63 -19.89 -21.72
C THR A 847 11.25 -21.33 -22.05
N LYS A 848 10.33 -21.56 -23.01
CA LYS A 848 9.98 -22.89 -23.52
C LYS A 848 10.91 -23.39 -24.65
N ALA A 849 11.75 -22.53 -25.22
CA ALA A 849 12.79 -22.99 -26.14
C ALA A 849 13.89 -23.70 -25.32
N PRO A 850 14.34 -24.91 -25.71
CA PRO A 850 15.48 -25.54 -25.05
C PRO A 850 16.69 -24.60 -25.19
N GLN A 851 17.31 -24.28 -24.05
CA GLN A 851 18.65 -23.66 -24.02
C GLN A 851 19.70 -24.66 -24.47
#